data_AF-A0A938M6U1-F1
#
_entry.id   AF-A0A938M6U1-F1
#
_cell.length_a   1.000
_cell.length_b   1.000
_cell.length_c   1.000
_cell.angle_alpha   90.00
_cell.angle_beta   90.00
_cell.angle_gamma   90.00
#
_symmetry.space_group_name_H-M   'P 1'
#
loop_
_entity.id
_entity.type
_entity.pdbx_description
1 polymer ?
#
loop_
_entity_poly.entity_id
_entity_poly.type
_entity_poly.pdbx_seq_one_letter_code
_entity_poly.pdbx_strand_id
1 'polypeptide(L)'
;MMKERARHGGSLLSPILAVWCLALLDTSAHAAEHTAFSLKAAQQRIEQGGTDWRQRQTDVLALVGINQVDGLVHDAKRGDLILVGRHETGRAAITLDDLVVALRAEWRYDEWPLARMDVTPDTGKTQRHSVRFEGGIHETAFGQSLFDASCRLGQIAMGLASPGVDGVRTYWDRTLEAMRRDGAAGGREVGLRLWLYPVNPHVVVREGVCVVRGFKMEVFTEALALIVDGKPVEDLKGFRDVAAEAFGHDLSVGFDDLCRAEASFSRLRSLQELVAVSRAVAELEEKPDLSWWLEKYDLPRIETPKEATAPGRDCQEVRGRLWVSGAVRLTAVPMLLNTGDGKALRDTALAARPSSDALSWGFTTAEWVIPIAAGQVKPEELAPLFQEAMFLQHQERHTEAVALYELILKLDARSDEAWHRKGWALEDMERADEALNCYDQALEIAPRNAEAWWGKASALWRLQRIDEALQCLERALEINPGYARAWYTKGWALGHLGRRDEERMCYDRALNLNPRFAEAWCGKGWVLGELGRTDEAVACFDRALEVNPRSAWAWYAKGWAVGSLGRQEEEVTCYDRVLEIDPRYAQAWCGKGWALMQLQRNDEAVQCVDRALEIAPDNAWAWYAKGWLLGNRKRGGEELKCYERALEIDPRWDKAWCAKGAVLHKLGRGDEALKCYDRALDLNPELAQAWYNKAVAISRRGQNDEAVKCYDRALRIQPDDANAWCSKGALLARLGRPGEALKCYERVLEIDPRHEGAWRQKAVALEKLGRADDALKCYDRALETDPEDGVAWYRKGELLRKLKRMSEALSCYDQALKRNRRDPDVWSGRGWALYGLKRYREAFRSFALAQGLRWGKARQKSEATKGEGR
;
A
#
# COMPACT_ATOMS: atom_id res chain seq x y z
N MET A 1 -12.70 -44.74 23.91
CA MET A 1 -13.64 -43.90 23.13
C MET A 1 -13.53 -42.48 23.68
N MET A 2 -13.46 -41.40 22.91
CA MET A 2 -13.58 -41.27 21.45
C MET A 2 -12.26 -40.76 20.81
N LYS A 3 -11.94 -41.24 19.61
CA LYS A 3 -11.25 -40.42 18.59
C LYS A 3 -12.35 -39.83 17.67
N GLU A 4 -11.96 -38.97 16.73
CA GLU A 4 -12.82 -38.38 15.69
C GLU A 4 -13.80 -37.26 16.11
N ARG A 5 -13.29 -36.01 16.15
CA ARG A 5 -13.98 -34.84 15.59
C ARG A 5 -13.01 -33.67 15.35
N ALA A 6 -12.13 -33.84 14.36
CA ALA A 6 -11.16 -32.84 13.94
C ALA A 6 -10.97 -32.88 12.40
N ARG A 7 -12.04 -32.53 11.67
CA ARG A 7 -12.00 -32.31 10.20
C ARG A 7 -12.95 -31.16 9.84
N HIS A 8 -12.44 -30.24 9.03
CA HIS A 8 -13.05 -28.99 8.57
C HIS A 8 -13.20 -27.90 9.65
N GLY A 9 -12.95 -26.64 9.26
CA GLY A 9 -12.73 -25.50 10.18
C GLY A 9 -11.24 -25.32 10.49
N GLY A 10 -10.56 -24.46 9.73
CA GLY A 10 -9.13 -24.19 9.92
C GLY A 10 -8.91 -22.93 10.75
N SER A 11 -8.39 -23.09 11.97
CA SER A 11 -7.83 -22.01 12.78
C SER A 11 -6.48 -22.45 13.32
N LEU A 12 -5.39 -21.88 12.79
CA LEU A 12 -4.04 -22.11 13.31
C LEU A 12 -3.85 -21.29 14.60
N LEU A 13 -4.25 -21.86 15.73
CA LEU A 13 -3.68 -21.47 17.02
C LEU A 13 -2.18 -21.79 16.96
N SER A 14 -1.34 -20.78 17.18
CA SER A 14 0.10 -20.92 17.00
C SER A 14 0.73 -21.79 18.11
N PRO A 15 1.82 -22.54 17.82
CA PRO A 15 2.52 -23.35 18.83
C PRO A 15 2.99 -22.54 20.06
N ILE A 16 3.21 -21.23 19.86
CA ILE A 16 3.57 -20.23 20.88
C ILE A 16 2.68 -20.33 22.12
N LEU A 17 1.36 -20.48 21.94
CA LEU A 17 0.40 -20.55 23.04
C LEU A 17 0.47 -21.87 23.83
N ALA A 18 0.80 -22.99 23.18
CA ALA A 18 0.79 -24.30 23.83
C ALA A 18 1.96 -24.49 24.81
N VAL A 19 3.15 -24.02 24.46
CA VAL A 19 4.36 -24.14 25.30
C VAL A 19 4.29 -23.21 26.51
N TRP A 20 3.84 -21.96 26.32
CA TRP A 20 3.66 -21.00 27.41
C TRP A 20 2.63 -21.47 28.46
N CYS A 21 1.56 -22.16 28.04
CA CYS A 21 0.59 -22.73 28.98
C CYS A 21 1.15 -23.88 29.84
N LEU A 22 2.21 -24.56 29.40
CA LEU A 22 2.85 -25.64 30.17
C LEU A 22 3.91 -25.08 31.13
N ALA A 23 4.71 -24.11 30.70
CA ALA A 23 5.72 -23.46 31.56
C ALA A 23 5.10 -22.73 32.78
N LEU A 24 3.85 -22.30 32.69
CA LEU A 24 3.11 -21.62 33.77
C LEU A 24 2.44 -22.59 34.78
N LEU A 25 2.58 -23.91 34.63
CA LEU A 25 1.94 -24.90 35.51
C LEU A 25 2.87 -25.54 36.56
N ASP A 26 4.19 -25.36 36.46
CA ASP A 26 5.16 -26.04 37.33
C ASP A 26 5.67 -25.13 38.47
N THR A 27 4.78 -24.84 39.43
CA THR A 27 5.02 -23.86 40.51
C THR A 27 5.85 -24.42 41.68
N SER A 28 7.09 -24.86 41.43
CA SER A 28 8.01 -25.29 42.50
C SER A 28 9.50 -24.98 42.22
N ALA A 29 9.89 -23.71 42.40
CA ALA A 29 11.28 -23.27 42.22
C ALA A 29 12.09 -23.35 43.54
N HIS A 30 13.19 -24.10 43.51
CA HIS A 30 14.10 -24.29 44.65
C HIS A 30 15.14 -23.16 44.73
N ALA A 31 15.68 -22.88 45.92
CA ALA A 31 16.79 -21.93 46.09
C ALA A 31 18.05 -22.44 45.35
N ALA A 32 18.64 -21.59 44.50
CA ALA A 32 19.84 -21.93 43.74
C ALA A 32 21.11 -21.49 44.49
N GLU A 33 22.01 -22.45 44.74
CA GLU A 33 23.39 -22.18 45.16
C GLU A 33 24.17 -21.59 43.99
N HIS A 34 24.90 -20.50 44.22
CA HIS A 34 25.76 -19.82 43.25
C HIS A 34 27.20 -19.76 43.78
N THR A 35 28.16 -19.80 42.87
CA THR A 35 29.59 -19.69 43.18
C THR A 35 30.16 -18.42 42.57
N ALA A 36 30.84 -17.63 43.39
CA ALA A 36 31.68 -16.52 42.95
C ALA A 36 33.14 -16.96 42.84
N PHE A 37 33.88 -16.46 41.85
CA PHE A 37 35.29 -16.77 41.59
C PHE A 37 36.09 -15.49 41.31
N SER A 38 37.08 -15.18 42.16
CA SER A 38 37.91 -13.96 42.07
C SER A 38 39.10 -14.15 41.14
N LEU A 39 39.18 -13.33 40.09
CA LEU A 39 40.34 -13.30 39.19
C LEU A 39 41.58 -12.77 39.93
N LYS A 40 41.46 -11.81 40.87
CA LYS A 40 42.64 -11.34 41.62
C LYS A 40 43.24 -12.44 42.50
N ALA A 41 42.41 -13.27 43.14
CA ALA A 41 42.88 -14.43 43.89
C ALA A 41 43.44 -15.54 42.98
N ALA A 42 42.87 -15.74 41.79
CA ALA A 42 43.42 -16.64 40.77
C ALA A 42 44.82 -16.20 40.31
N GLN A 43 45.00 -14.91 39.98
CA GLN A 43 46.30 -14.34 39.61
C GLN A 43 47.37 -14.61 40.68
N GLN A 44 47.09 -14.30 41.94
CA GLN A 44 48.04 -14.51 43.04
C GLN A 44 48.46 -15.98 43.17
N ARG A 45 47.52 -16.92 43.02
CA ARG A 45 47.80 -18.38 43.04
C ARG A 45 48.62 -18.84 41.84
N ILE A 46 48.42 -18.25 40.66
CA ILE A 46 49.21 -18.54 39.45
C ILE A 46 50.65 -18.03 39.63
N GLU A 47 50.83 -16.79 40.09
CA GLU A 47 52.14 -16.19 40.36
C GLU A 47 52.92 -16.96 41.44
N GLN A 48 52.24 -17.44 42.48
CA GLN A 48 52.83 -18.31 43.51
C GLN A 48 53.09 -19.75 43.04
N GLY A 49 52.35 -20.24 42.06
CA GLY A 49 52.42 -21.61 41.55
C GLY A 49 53.63 -21.89 40.65
N GLY A 50 54.25 -20.85 40.09
CA GLY A 50 55.38 -20.96 39.15
C GLY A 50 54.99 -21.61 37.82
N THR A 51 55.96 -22.21 37.12
CA THR A 51 55.74 -22.88 35.81
C THR A 51 54.69 -24.00 35.87
N ASP A 52 54.59 -24.67 37.01
CA ASP A 52 53.81 -25.88 37.18
C ASP A 52 52.38 -25.60 37.67
N TRP A 53 51.97 -24.33 37.75
CA TRP A 53 50.71 -23.92 38.38
C TRP A 53 49.50 -24.69 37.83
N ARG A 54 49.46 -24.95 36.52
CA ARG A 54 48.38 -25.70 35.84
C ARG A 54 48.17 -27.12 36.39
N GLN A 55 49.21 -27.76 36.93
CA GLN A 55 49.12 -29.09 37.55
C GLN A 55 48.76 -29.03 39.05
N ARG A 56 49.00 -27.89 39.71
CA ARG A 56 48.88 -27.74 41.17
C ARG A 56 47.65 -26.94 41.61
N GLN A 57 47.08 -26.15 40.71
CA GLN A 57 45.92 -25.26 40.91
C GLN A 57 44.83 -25.62 39.89
N THR A 58 44.41 -26.89 39.88
CA THR A 58 43.37 -27.39 38.95
C THR A 58 42.01 -26.77 39.21
N ASP A 59 41.75 -26.31 40.45
CA ASP A 59 40.59 -25.53 40.85
C ASP A 59 40.56 -24.13 40.20
N VAL A 60 41.73 -23.46 40.09
CA VAL A 60 41.90 -22.20 39.35
C VAL A 60 41.65 -22.41 37.86
N LEU A 61 42.23 -23.46 37.26
CA LEU A 61 42.11 -23.73 35.82
C LEU A 61 40.66 -24.08 35.41
N ALA A 62 39.94 -24.82 36.24
CA ALA A 62 38.56 -25.27 36.00
C ALA A 62 37.48 -24.29 36.50
N LEU A 63 37.82 -23.03 36.79
CA LEU A 63 36.90 -22.00 37.31
C LEU A 63 36.05 -22.52 38.49
N VAL A 64 36.67 -23.28 39.39
CA VAL A 64 36.08 -23.99 40.53
C VAL A 64 34.82 -24.83 40.22
N GLY A 65 34.66 -25.27 38.97
CA GLY A 65 33.52 -26.09 38.52
C GLY A 65 32.34 -25.30 37.96
N ILE A 66 32.45 -23.97 37.80
CA ILE A 66 31.45 -23.16 37.10
C ILE A 66 31.39 -23.59 35.62
N ASN A 67 30.21 -23.99 35.14
CA ASN A 67 29.97 -24.33 33.73
C ASN A 67 28.76 -23.60 33.11
N GLN A 68 27.88 -23.03 33.94
CA GLN A 68 26.87 -22.03 33.58
C GLN A 68 27.32 -20.67 34.12
N VAL A 69 27.31 -19.62 33.29
CA VAL A 69 27.72 -18.27 33.70
C VAL A 69 26.50 -17.37 33.85
N ASP A 70 26.23 -16.94 35.08
CA ASP A 70 25.09 -16.07 35.42
C ASP A 70 25.44 -14.58 35.37
N GLY A 71 26.73 -14.23 35.50
CA GLY A 71 27.21 -12.86 35.38
C GLY A 71 28.64 -12.67 35.86
N LEU A 72 29.05 -11.42 36.01
CA LEU A 72 30.40 -11.06 36.46
C LEU A 72 30.40 -9.65 37.08
N VAL A 73 31.24 -9.46 38.10
CA VAL A 73 31.14 -8.39 39.09
C VAL A 73 32.48 -7.68 39.25
N HIS A 74 32.52 -6.37 39.05
CA HIS A 74 33.70 -5.54 39.33
C HIS A 74 33.66 -5.00 40.77
N ASP A 75 34.63 -5.40 41.59
CA ASP A 75 34.91 -4.84 42.91
C ASP A 75 35.93 -3.69 42.76
N ALA A 76 35.44 -2.50 42.39
CA ALA A 76 36.28 -1.32 42.20
C ALA A 76 37.06 -0.91 43.47
N LYS A 77 36.61 -1.29 44.67
CA LYS A 77 37.32 -1.02 45.94
C LYS A 77 38.56 -1.88 46.12
N ARG A 78 38.58 -3.10 45.56
CA ARG A 78 39.74 -4.00 45.57
C ARG A 78 40.49 -4.06 44.24
N GLY A 79 39.93 -3.52 43.15
CA GLY A 79 40.46 -3.73 41.80
C GLY A 79 40.46 -5.22 41.46
N ASP A 80 39.30 -5.86 41.62
CA ASP A 80 39.10 -7.29 41.44
C ASP A 80 37.87 -7.57 40.59
N LEU A 81 37.93 -8.63 39.78
CA LEU A 81 36.89 -9.01 38.84
C LEU A 81 36.43 -10.42 39.19
N ILE A 82 35.13 -10.59 39.39
CA ILE A 82 34.56 -11.77 40.04
C ILE A 82 33.56 -12.42 39.09
N LEU A 83 33.88 -13.60 38.56
CA LEU A 83 32.93 -14.40 37.79
C LEU A 83 31.87 -14.98 38.73
N VAL A 84 30.60 -14.95 38.34
CA VAL A 84 29.48 -15.51 39.09
C VAL A 84 28.76 -16.53 38.22
N GLY A 85 28.60 -17.74 38.73
CA GLY A 85 27.96 -18.81 37.97
C GLY A 85 27.69 -20.06 38.80
N ARG A 86 27.29 -21.13 38.12
CA ARG A 86 26.79 -22.36 38.72
C ARG A 86 27.35 -23.60 38.04
N HIS A 87 27.19 -24.74 38.73
CA HIS A 87 27.47 -26.07 38.20
C HIS A 87 26.14 -26.72 37.77
N GLU A 88 25.83 -26.63 36.48
CA GLU A 88 24.68 -27.26 35.81
C GLU A 88 25.05 -28.69 35.38
N THR A 89 24.30 -29.70 35.84
CA THR A 89 24.59 -31.11 35.51
C THR A 89 24.29 -31.41 34.04
N GLY A 90 25.21 -32.08 33.36
CA GLY A 90 25.09 -32.42 31.93
C GLY A 90 25.65 -31.35 30.98
N ARG A 91 26.10 -30.21 31.51
CA ARG A 91 26.70 -29.12 30.72
C ARG A 91 28.22 -29.19 30.70
N ALA A 92 28.84 -28.94 29.55
CA ALA A 92 30.28 -29.08 29.38
C ALA A 92 31.08 -27.95 30.05
N ALA A 93 32.26 -28.28 30.56
CA ALA A 93 33.08 -27.36 31.34
C ALA A 93 33.70 -26.22 30.50
N ILE A 94 33.78 -25.04 31.12
CA ILE A 94 34.64 -23.93 30.72
C ILE A 94 35.89 -23.89 31.61
N THR A 95 36.93 -23.25 31.11
CA THR A 95 38.22 -23.09 31.80
C THR A 95 38.61 -21.62 31.89
N LEU A 96 39.59 -21.34 32.74
CA LEU A 96 40.22 -20.03 32.81
C LEU A 96 40.85 -19.61 31.47
N ASP A 97 41.38 -20.57 30.70
CA ASP A 97 41.91 -20.29 29.36
C ASP A 97 40.78 -19.83 28.40
N ASP A 98 39.57 -20.42 28.46
CA ASP A 98 38.43 -19.96 27.64
C ASP A 98 37.97 -18.54 28.04
N LEU A 99 37.91 -18.24 29.34
CA LEU A 99 37.58 -16.89 29.86
C LEU A 99 38.61 -15.85 29.42
N VAL A 100 39.90 -16.16 29.49
CA VAL A 100 40.98 -15.23 29.07
C VAL A 100 40.98 -15.03 27.55
N VAL A 101 40.62 -16.05 26.76
CA VAL A 101 40.40 -15.87 25.31
C VAL A 101 39.22 -14.94 25.05
N ALA A 102 38.07 -15.13 25.73
CA ALA A 102 36.91 -14.25 25.59
C ALA A 102 37.20 -12.80 26.00
N LEU A 103 38.00 -12.58 27.06
CA LEU A 103 38.48 -11.25 27.47
C LEU A 103 39.39 -10.62 26.40
N ARG A 104 40.33 -11.37 25.84
CA ARG A 104 41.23 -10.87 24.79
C ARG A 104 40.50 -10.54 23.48
N ALA A 105 39.47 -11.29 23.12
CA ALA A 105 38.65 -11.06 21.93
C ALA A 105 37.73 -9.82 21.98
N GLU A 106 37.69 -9.11 23.12
CA GLU A 106 36.96 -7.85 23.28
C GLU A 106 37.88 -6.69 23.71
N TRP A 107 38.92 -6.98 24.51
CA TRP A 107 39.84 -5.96 25.07
C TRP A 107 41.20 -5.84 24.36
N ARG A 108 41.54 -6.76 23.46
CA ARG A 108 42.84 -6.80 22.76
C ARG A 108 42.74 -7.03 21.25
N TYR A 109 41.62 -7.57 20.78
CA TYR A 109 41.27 -7.72 19.37
C TYR A 109 39.91 -7.04 19.15
N ASP A 110 39.75 -6.29 18.07
CA ASP A 110 38.48 -5.60 17.73
C ASP A 110 37.46 -6.53 17.02
N GLU A 111 37.60 -7.85 17.20
CA GLU A 111 36.89 -8.89 16.45
C GLU A 111 36.38 -9.99 17.38
N TRP A 112 35.13 -10.40 17.19
CA TRP A 112 34.49 -11.45 17.98
C TRP A 112 35.08 -12.83 17.64
N PRO A 113 35.16 -13.76 18.60
CA PRO A 113 35.78 -15.06 18.38
C PRO A 113 34.92 -15.92 17.44
N LEU A 114 35.33 -16.04 16.18
CA LEU A 114 34.57 -16.71 15.12
C LEU A 114 35.44 -17.72 14.36
N ALA A 115 34.86 -18.87 14.03
CA ALA A 115 35.40 -19.82 13.06
C ALA A 115 34.49 -19.85 11.83
N ARG A 116 35.08 -19.76 10.63
CA ARG A 116 34.38 -19.66 9.35
C ARG A 116 34.96 -20.63 8.33
N MET A 117 34.12 -21.50 7.78
CA MET A 117 34.49 -22.40 6.67
C MET A 117 34.21 -21.73 5.32
N ASP A 118 35.20 -21.69 4.43
CA ASP A 118 35.07 -21.12 3.09
C ASP A 118 35.37 -22.16 2.00
N VAL A 119 34.79 -21.94 0.81
CA VAL A 119 35.06 -22.72 -0.41
C VAL A 119 36.25 -22.11 -1.13
N THR A 120 37.31 -22.89 -1.35
CA THR A 120 38.47 -22.51 -2.17
C THR A 120 38.30 -23.01 -3.60
N PRO A 121 39.09 -22.51 -4.58
CA PRO A 121 39.02 -22.97 -5.97
C PRO A 121 39.26 -24.49 -6.15
N ASP A 122 39.99 -25.13 -5.24
CA ASP A 122 40.29 -26.56 -5.28
C ASP A 122 39.42 -27.42 -4.35
N THR A 123 38.51 -26.83 -3.57
CA THR A 123 37.55 -27.55 -2.73
C THR A 123 36.75 -28.57 -3.54
N GLY A 124 36.29 -28.22 -4.75
CA GLY A 124 35.52 -29.13 -5.60
C GLY A 124 36.26 -30.39 -6.06
N LYS A 125 37.61 -30.40 -6.03
CA LYS A 125 38.44 -31.57 -6.37
C LYS A 125 38.90 -32.34 -5.12
N THR A 126 39.26 -31.61 -4.07
CA THR A 126 39.92 -32.13 -2.87
C THR A 126 38.95 -32.48 -1.74
N GLN A 127 37.72 -31.97 -1.83
CA GLN A 127 36.71 -31.96 -0.76
C GLN A 127 37.20 -31.30 0.54
N ARG A 128 38.21 -30.41 0.45
CA ARG A 128 38.71 -29.61 1.57
C ARG A 128 38.22 -28.18 1.51
N HIS A 129 37.70 -27.70 2.64
CA HIS A 129 37.38 -26.30 2.88
C HIS A 129 38.51 -25.67 3.70
N SER A 130 38.84 -24.41 3.43
CA SER A 130 39.68 -23.65 4.35
C SER A 130 38.85 -23.18 5.53
N VAL A 131 39.44 -23.14 6.73
CA VAL A 131 38.79 -22.60 7.92
C VAL A 131 39.59 -21.40 8.41
N ARG A 132 38.93 -20.24 8.44
CA ARG A 132 39.47 -18.98 8.93
C ARG A 132 38.97 -18.72 10.35
N PHE A 133 39.81 -18.08 11.14
CA PHE A 133 39.54 -17.72 12.53
C PHE A 133 39.73 -16.21 12.68
N GLU A 134 38.74 -15.55 13.25
CA GLU A 134 38.69 -14.11 13.51
C GLU A 134 38.68 -13.89 15.04
N GLY A 135 39.06 -12.70 15.52
CA GLY A 135 39.15 -12.45 16.98
C GLY A 135 40.32 -13.14 17.70
N GLY A 136 41.38 -13.50 16.97
CA GLY A 136 42.64 -13.99 17.55
C GLY A 136 42.63 -15.43 18.10
N ILE A 137 41.49 -16.14 18.06
CA ILE A 137 41.32 -17.48 18.68
C ILE A 137 42.07 -18.63 18.00
N HIS A 138 42.78 -18.38 16.91
CA HIS A 138 43.63 -19.37 16.25
C HIS A 138 44.59 -20.04 17.26
N GLU A 139 44.77 -21.35 17.13
CA GLU A 139 45.67 -22.15 17.98
C GLU A 139 45.26 -22.19 19.48
N THR A 140 43.95 -22.22 19.78
CA THR A 140 43.40 -22.32 21.16
C THR A 140 42.31 -23.40 21.31
N ALA A 141 42.02 -23.82 22.54
CA ALA A 141 40.89 -24.72 22.85
C ALA A 141 39.52 -24.13 22.46
N PHE A 142 39.38 -22.80 22.56
CA PHE A 142 38.20 -22.06 22.13
C PHE A 142 38.02 -22.16 20.61
N GLY A 143 39.11 -21.89 19.86
CA GLY A 143 39.16 -22.05 18.40
C GLY A 143 38.88 -23.48 17.94
N GLN A 144 39.43 -24.48 18.64
CA GLN A 144 39.13 -25.89 18.39
C GLN A 144 37.66 -26.22 18.60
N SER A 145 37.05 -25.74 19.69
CA SER A 145 35.63 -25.97 19.99
C SER A 145 34.72 -25.37 18.91
N LEU A 146 35.06 -24.18 18.38
CA LEU A 146 34.33 -23.57 17.27
C LEU A 146 34.60 -24.25 15.91
N PHE A 147 35.81 -24.75 15.66
CA PHE A 147 36.13 -25.56 14.48
C PHE A 147 35.31 -26.85 14.43
N ASP A 148 35.30 -27.61 15.53
CA ASP A 148 34.58 -28.89 15.61
C ASP A 148 33.07 -28.69 15.50
N ALA A 149 32.54 -27.64 16.15
CA ALA A 149 31.15 -27.22 15.98
C ALA A 149 30.83 -26.85 14.52
N SER A 150 31.63 -26.01 13.87
CA SER A 150 31.40 -25.61 12.48
C SER A 150 31.44 -26.81 11.53
N CYS A 151 32.37 -27.74 11.75
CA CYS A 151 32.45 -28.99 10.98
C CYS A 151 31.21 -29.88 11.21
N ARG A 152 30.73 -29.99 12.46
CA ARG A 152 29.55 -30.79 12.80
C ARG A 152 28.26 -30.19 12.24
N LEU A 153 28.09 -28.87 12.31
CA LEU A 153 26.99 -28.16 11.64
C LEU A 153 27.01 -28.39 10.14
N GLY A 154 28.19 -28.36 9.51
CA GLY A 154 28.35 -28.69 8.09
C GLY A 154 27.88 -30.11 7.76
N GLN A 155 28.27 -31.12 8.56
CA GLN A 155 27.81 -32.50 8.38
C GLN A 155 26.28 -32.64 8.51
N ILE A 156 25.69 -32.00 9.53
CA ILE A 156 24.24 -32.03 9.79
C ILE A 156 23.47 -31.31 8.66
N ALA A 157 23.94 -30.14 8.22
CA ALA A 157 23.36 -29.37 7.12
C ALA A 157 23.40 -30.12 5.77
N MET A 158 24.39 -30.98 5.56
CA MET A 158 24.51 -31.84 4.38
C MET A 158 23.77 -33.19 4.52
N GLY A 159 23.05 -33.44 5.62
CA GLY A 159 22.38 -34.72 5.88
C GLY A 159 23.34 -35.89 6.13
N LEU A 160 24.62 -35.63 6.37
CA LEU A 160 25.67 -36.61 6.63
C LEU A 160 25.76 -37.02 8.11
N ALA A 161 25.05 -36.30 8.98
CA ALA A 161 24.88 -36.59 10.40
C ALA A 161 23.44 -36.27 10.83
N SER A 162 22.90 -37.06 11.77
CA SER A 162 21.64 -36.73 12.46
C SER A 162 21.90 -35.62 13.50
N PRO A 163 20.96 -34.68 13.72
CA PRO A 163 21.06 -33.70 14.80
C PRO A 163 20.75 -34.27 16.20
N GLY A 164 20.27 -35.52 16.31
CA GLY A 164 19.99 -36.18 17.59
C GLY A 164 18.75 -35.68 18.35
N VAL A 165 18.15 -34.56 17.94
CA VAL A 165 16.98 -33.93 18.56
C VAL A 165 15.71 -34.21 17.74
N ASP A 166 14.67 -34.70 18.40
CA ASP A 166 13.38 -34.97 17.76
C ASP A 166 12.70 -33.66 17.31
N GLY A 167 12.08 -33.68 16.13
CA GLY A 167 11.47 -32.49 15.51
C GLY A 167 12.41 -31.62 14.68
N VAL A 168 13.74 -31.63 14.90
CA VAL A 168 14.73 -30.90 14.09
C VAL A 168 14.93 -31.59 12.74
N ARG A 169 14.07 -31.26 11.76
CA ARG A 169 14.03 -31.93 10.44
C ARG A 169 15.11 -31.45 9.48
N THR A 170 16.25 -32.13 9.49
CA THR A 170 17.33 -31.98 8.49
C THR A 170 17.06 -32.85 7.26
N TYR A 171 16.23 -32.36 6.31
CA TYR A 171 15.77 -33.17 5.17
C TYR A 171 16.09 -32.57 3.81
N TRP A 172 17.17 -33.00 3.16
CA TRP A 172 17.48 -32.67 1.76
C TRP A 172 18.41 -33.70 1.10
N ASP A 173 18.23 -33.91 -0.22
CA ASP A 173 19.30 -34.32 -1.14
C ASP A 173 19.01 -33.71 -2.54
N ARG A 174 20.01 -33.70 -3.41
CA ARG A 174 20.19 -32.79 -4.55
C ARG A 174 19.46 -33.22 -5.83
N THR A 175 18.42 -34.06 -5.75
CA THR A 175 18.01 -34.89 -6.90
C THR A 175 16.50 -34.93 -7.22
N LEU A 176 15.76 -33.87 -6.85
CA LEU A 176 14.37 -33.70 -7.31
C LEU A 176 14.25 -33.64 -8.85
N GLU A 177 15.32 -33.22 -9.54
CA GLU A 177 15.44 -33.26 -11.01
C GLU A 177 15.52 -34.68 -11.62
N ALA A 178 15.76 -35.73 -10.82
CA ALA A 178 15.61 -37.10 -11.30
C ALA A 178 14.14 -37.56 -11.26
N MET A 179 13.42 -37.31 -10.15
CA MET A 179 12.14 -37.97 -9.89
C MET A 179 10.97 -37.52 -10.77
N ARG A 180 11.12 -36.41 -11.53
CA ARG A 180 10.14 -36.07 -12.59
C ARG A 180 10.42 -36.66 -13.97
N ARG A 181 11.43 -37.54 -14.11
CA ARG A 181 11.56 -38.43 -15.29
C ARG A 181 10.60 -39.62 -15.25
N ASP A 182 10.23 -40.10 -14.06
CA ASP A 182 9.45 -41.33 -13.86
C ASP A 182 7.97 -41.11 -13.45
N GLY A 183 7.49 -39.86 -13.42
CA GLY A 183 6.05 -39.55 -13.52
C GLY A 183 5.15 -39.81 -12.28
N ALA A 184 5.71 -40.06 -11.10
CA ALA A 184 4.94 -40.20 -9.85
C ALA A 184 4.48 -38.84 -9.27
N ALA A 185 3.57 -38.86 -8.27
CA ALA A 185 2.81 -37.68 -7.84
C ALA A 185 2.69 -37.51 -6.31
N GLY A 186 2.61 -36.24 -5.88
CA GLY A 186 2.08 -35.83 -4.56
C GLY A 186 3.12 -35.51 -3.49
N GLY A 187 3.48 -34.22 -3.36
CA GLY A 187 4.39 -33.73 -2.32
C GLY A 187 4.55 -32.20 -2.33
N ARG A 188 4.96 -31.64 -1.18
CA ARG A 188 5.52 -30.29 -1.05
C ARG A 188 6.95 -30.47 -0.56
N GLU A 189 7.93 -30.03 -1.34
CA GLU A 189 9.32 -30.45 -1.16
C GLU A 189 10.31 -29.29 -1.27
N VAL A 190 11.26 -29.24 -0.33
CA VAL A 190 12.27 -28.17 -0.17
C VAL A 190 13.53 -28.73 0.51
N GLY A 191 14.68 -28.59 -0.20
CA GLY A 191 17.23 -27.36 -0.10
C GLY A 191 17.63 -25.83 -0.08
N LEU A 192 18.10 -25.21 1.01
CA LEU A 192 18.47 -25.72 2.33
C LEU A 192 19.99 -25.82 2.49
N ARG A 193 20.77 -24.86 1.95
CA ARG A 193 22.17 -24.65 2.35
C ARG A 193 22.20 -23.64 3.51
N LEU A 194 23.02 -23.94 4.53
CA LEU A 194 23.17 -23.13 5.75
C LEU A 194 24.53 -22.41 5.80
N TRP A 195 24.54 -21.16 6.27
CA TRP A 195 25.76 -20.38 6.58
C TRP A 195 25.58 -19.57 7.88
N LEU A 196 26.68 -19.24 8.57
CA LEU A 196 26.69 -18.33 9.73
C LEU A 196 27.17 -16.93 9.33
N TYR A 197 26.49 -15.86 9.77
CA TYR A 197 26.95 -14.48 9.58
C TYR A 197 26.38 -13.49 10.63
N PRO A 198 27.11 -12.43 11.01
CA PRO A 198 26.61 -11.35 11.85
C PRO A 198 25.93 -10.22 11.05
N VAL A 199 24.90 -9.58 11.63
CA VAL A 199 24.09 -8.56 10.93
C VAL A 199 23.75 -7.32 11.78
N ASN A 200 23.70 -6.19 11.07
CA ASN A 200 23.53 -4.79 11.49
C ASN A 200 24.72 -4.06 12.16
N PRO A 201 25.96 -4.18 11.65
CA PRO A 201 27.13 -3.47 12.15
C PRO A 201 27.07 -1.94 11.87
N HIS A 202 26.88 -1.11 12.89
CA HIS A 202 27.04 0.34 12.74
C HIS A 202 28.50 0.81 12.81
N VAL A 203 28.95 1.47 11.74
CA VAL A 203 30.35 1.77 11.42
C VAL A 203 30.75 3.24 11.63
N VAL A 204 31.90 3.45 12.28
CA VAL A 204 32.68 4.71 12.30
C VAL A 204 34.18 4.35 12.22
N VAL A 205 34.97 5.11 11.44
CA VAL A 205 36.36 4.76 11.09
C VAL A 205 37.30 5.95 11.27
N ARG A 206 38.40 5.79 12.00
CA ARG A 206 39.63 6.61 11.90
C ARG A 206 40.86 5.79 12.30
N GLU A 207 42.00 6.12 11.71
CA GLU A 207 43.34 5.57 12.02
C GLU A 207 43.46 4.03 12.01
N GLY A 208 42.77 3.38 11.07
CA GLY A 208 43.06 2.02 10.62
C GLY A 208 42.01 0.97 10.97
N VAL A 209 41.17 1.20 11.99
CA VAL A 209 40.10 0.27 12.40
C VAL A 209 38.72 0.94 12.39
N CYS A 210 37.70 0.11 12.36
CA CYS A 210 36.34 0.38 11.91
C CYS A 210 35.35 -0.22 12.93
N VAL A 211 34.61 0.62 13.65
CA VAL A 211 33.70 0.22 14.74
C VAL A 211 32.56 -0.66 14.22
N VAL A 212 32.04 -1.57 15.04
CA VAL A 212 30.86 -2.38 14.79
C VAL A 212 29.99 -2.46 16.05
N ARG A 213 28.67 -2.31 15.92
CA ARG A 213 27.70 -2.51 17.02
C ARG A 213 26.72 -3.64 16.71
N GLY A 214 26.29 -4.40 17.72
CA GLY A 214 25.09 -5.25 17.66
C GLY A 214 25.26 -6.66 17.10
N PHE A 215 26.15 -7.48 17.69
CA PHE A 215 26.34 -8.87 17.26
C PHE A 215 25.07 -9.73 17.38
N LYS A 216 24.79 -10.51 16.33
CA LYS A 216 23.59 -11.36 16.15
C LYS A 216 24.01 -12.61 15.37
N MET A 217 23.72 -13.80 15.87
CA MET A 217 24.01 -15.05 15.15
C MET A 217 22.86 -15.41 14.21
N GLU A 218 23.05 -15.18 12.91
CA GLU A 218 22.09 -15.58 11.87
C GLU A 218 22.52 -16.87 11.16
N VAL A 219 21.58 -17.80 10.97
CA VAL A 219 21.74 -18.94 10.04
C VAL A 219 21.00 -18.64 8.75
N PHE A 220 21.76 -18.42 7.67
CA PHE A 220 21.21 -18.10 6.36
C PHE A 220 20.74 -19.36 5.64
N THR A 221 19.49 -19.36 5.16
CA THR A 221 18.89 -20.47 4.40
C THR A 221 18.78 -20.12 2.91
N GLU A 222 19.69 -20.63 2.08
CA GLU A 222 19.58 -20.47 0.62
C GLU A 222 18.59 -21.50 0.06
N ALA A 223 17.47 -21.06 -0.51
CA ALA A 223 16.47 -21.94 -1.15
C ALA A 223 16.76 -22.12 -2.65
N LEU A 224 17.03 -23.36 -3.05
CA LEU A 224 17.55 -23.77 -4.36
C LEU A 224 16.45 -24.24 -5.33
N ALA A 225 15.38 -24.83 -4.80
CA ALA A 225 14.19 -25.24 -5.54
C ALA A 225 12.99 -25.42 -4.59
N LEU A 226 11.78 -25.23 -5.11
CA LEU A 226 10.53 -25.51 -4.39
C LEU A 226 9.52 -26.14 -5.36
N ILE A 227 8.93 -27.25 -4.96
CA ILE A 227 7.84 -27.91 -5.69
C ILE A 227 6.59 -28.00 -4.82
N VAL A 228 5.45 -27.60 -5.39
CA VAL A 228 4.12 -27.67 -4.79
C VAL A 228 3.20 -28.41 -5.77
N ASP A 229 2.58 -29.50 -5.31
CA ASP A 229 1.70 -30.37 -6.10
C ASP A 229 2.35 -30.82 -7.43
N GLY A 230 3.67 -31.07 -7.36
CA GLY A 230 4.53 -31.46 -8.48
C GLY A 230 4.99 -30.31 -9.39
N LYS A 231 4.42 -29.10 -9.31
CA LYS A 231 4.86 -27.95 -10.11
C LYS A 231 5.99 -27.19 -9.42
N PRO A 232 7.04 -26.76 -10.15
CA PRO A 232 8.00 -25.80 -9.60
C PRO A 232 7.31 -24.45 -9.36
N VAL A 233 7.67 -23.78 -8.28
CA VAL A 233 7.12 -22.45 -7.94
C VAL A 233 7.92 -21.36 -8.64
N GLU A 234 7.25 -20.56 -9.47
CA GLU A 234 7.88 -19.51 -10.28
C GLU A 234 8.22 -18.25 -9.46
N ASP A 235 7.35 -17.85 -8.52
CA ASP A 235 7.66 -16.79 -7.55
C ASP A 235 8.24 -17.36 -6.26
N LEU A 236 9.55 -17.58 -6.25
CA LEU A 236 10.30 -17.98 -5.06
C LEU A 236 10.41 -16.86 -4.01
N LYS A 237 10.09 -15.60 -4.36
CA LYS A 237 10.29 -14.45 -3.46
C LYS A 237 9.25 -14.42 -2.34
N GLY A 238 7.99 -14.76 -2.62
CA GLY A 238 6.95 -14.81 -1.59
C GLY A 238 7.11 -15.96 -0.57
N PHE A 239 7.78 -17.05 -0.95
CA PHE A 239 8.00 -18.21 -0.07
C PHE A 239 9.30 -18.10 0.74
N ARG A 240 10.33 -17.48 0.16
CA ARG A 240 11.65 -17.21 0.76
C ARG A 240 11.57 -16.74 2.20
N ASP A 241 10.84 -15.66 2.45
CA ASP A 241 10.90 -14.97 3.74
C ASP A 241 10.16 -15.81 4.82
N VAL A 242 8.98 -16.35 4.50
CA VAL A 242 8.20 -17.24 5.37
C VAL A 242 8.96 -18.52 5.74
N ALA A 243 9.70 -19.13 4.80
CA ALA A 243 10.44 -20.35 5.05
C ALA A 243 11.72 -20.11 5.87
N ALA A 244 12.41 -18.99 5.66
CA ALA A 244 13.58 -18.60 6.43
C ALA A 244 13.21 -18.28 7.89
N GLU A 245 12.12 -17.55 8.11
CA GLU A 245 11.62 -17.23 9.46
C GLU A 245 11.20 -18.48 10.22
N ALA A 246 10.44 -19.40 9.59
CA ALA A 246 10.01 -20.65 10.21
C ALA A 246 11.18 -21.58 10.57
N PHE A 247 12.12 -21.82 9.64
CA PHE A 247 13.30 -22.64 9.93
C PHE A 247 14.20 -21.98 10.99
N GLY A 248 14.34 -20.65 10.95
CA GLY A 248 15.12 -19.90 11.93
C GLY A 248 14.54 -19.97 13.34
N HIS A 249 13.21 -19.87 13.46
CA HIS A 249 12.47 -20.11 14.69
C HIS A 249 12.73 -21.53 15.22
N ASP A 250 12.53 -22.56 14.40
CA ASP A 250 12.63 -23.95 14.85
C ASP A 250 14.07 -24.34 15.26
N LEU A 251 15.09 -23.84 14.56
CA LEU A 251 16.49 -24.02 14.96
C LEU A 251 16.83 -23.24 16.24
N SER A 252 16.27 -22.04 16.41
CA SER A 252 16.43 -21.23 17.63
C SER A 252 15.76 -21.87 18.85
N VAL A 253 14.66 -22.61 18.66
CA VAL A 253 13.97 -23.35 19.73
C VAL A 253 14.72 -24.65 20.05
N GLY A 254 15.25 -25.36 19.05
CA GLY A 254 15.99 -26.62 19.24
C GLY A 254 17.44 -26.48 19.69
N PHE A 255 18.01 -25.28 19.81
CA PHE A 255 19.45 -25.08 20.00
C PHE A 255 19.98 -25.61 21.35
N ASP A 256 19.26 -25.41 22.45
CA ASP A 256 19.71 -25.87 23.77
C ASP A 256 19.63 -27.40 23.90
N ASP A 257 18.65 -28.04 23.25
CA ASP A 257 18.58 -29.50 23.16
C ASP A 257 19.62 -30.07 22.19
N LEU A 258 19.98 -29.35 21.13
CA LEU A 258 21.10 -29.69 20.25
C LEU A 258 22.44 -29.62 21.00
N CYS A 259 22.63 -28.64 21.89
CA CYS A 259 23.80 -28.56 22.78
C CYS A 259 23.84 -29.73 23.78
N ARG A 260 22.69 -30.25 24.23
CA ARG A 260 22.60 -31.42 25.12
C ARG A 260 22.82 -32.75 24.39
N ALA A 261 22.35 -32.87 23.15
CA ALA A 261 22.39 -34.11 22.36
C ALA A 261 23.76 -34.39 21.71
N GLU A 262 24.51 -33.34 21.34
CA GLU A 262 25.70 -33.46 20.49
C GLU A 262 26.95 -32.85 21.15
N ALA A 263 27.98 -33.68 21.35
CA ALA A 263 29.19 -33.32 22.08
C ALA A 263 29.91 -32.09 21.49
N SER A 264 29.92 -31.93 20.16
CA SER A 264 30.52 -30.78 19.47
C SER A 264 29.81 -29.44 19.77
N PHE A 265 28.59 -29.45 20.29
CA PHE A 265 27.82 -28.25 20.61
C PHE A 265 27.74 -27.98 22.12
N SER A 266 27.95 -29.00 22.96
CA SER A 266 27.86 -28.93 24.43
C SER A 266 28.62 -27.78 25.10
N ARG A 267 29.73 -27.28 24.53
CA ARG A 267 30.49 -26.12 25.04
C ARG A 267 29.99 -24.77 24.53
N LEU A 268 29.34 -24.71 23.35
CA LEU A 268 29.02 -23.45 22.67
C LEU A 268 28.23 -22.48 23.53
N ARG A 269 27.23 -22.99 24.27
CA ARG A 269 26.37 -22.18 25.13
C ARG A 269 27.16 -21.43 26.21
N SER A 270 28.13 -22.09 26.85
CA SER A 270 28.98 -21.46 27.86
C SER A 270 30.04 -20.54 27.26
N LEU A 271 30.56 -20.84 26.07
CA LEU A 271 31.45 -19.91 25.35
C LEU A 271 30.71 -18.63 24.92
N GLN A 272 29.44 -18.73 24.51
CA GLN A 272 28.59 -17.59 24.20
C GLN A 272 28.33 -16.69 25.41
N GLU A 273 28.03 -17.28 26.58
CA GLU A 273 27.85 -16.54 27.83
C GLU A 273 29.14 -15.83 28.27
N LEU A 274 30.31 -16.47 28.13
CA LEU A 274 31.62 -15.85 28.43
C LEU A 274 31.91 -14.63 27.54
N VAL A 275 31.56 -14.67 26.24
CA VAL A 275 31.73 -13.52 25.33
C VAL A 275 30.77 -12.39 25.66
N ALA A 276 29.50 -12.69 25.95
CA ALA A 276 28.53 -11.69 26.39
C ALA A 276 28.97 -11.00 27.70
N VAL A 277 29.51 -11.77 28.65
CA VAL A 277 30.09 -11.26 29.89
C VAL A 277 31.33 -10.41 29.64
N SER A 278 32.25 -10.84 28.78
CA SER A 278 33.49 -10.11 28.43
C SER A 278 33.18 -8.68 27.96
N ARG A 279 32.18 -8.54 27.07
CA ARG A 279 31.70 -7.25 26.59
C ARG A 279 31.03 -6.41 27.67
N ALA A 280 30.25 -7.01 28.56
CA ALA A 280 29.69 -6.28 29.71
C ALA A 280 30.78 -5.68 30.63
N VAL A 281 32.01 -6.24 30.64
CA VAL A 281 33.17 -5.61 31.32
C VAL A 281 33.70 -4.41 30.54
N ALA A 282 33.81 -4.53 29.21
CA ALA A 282 34.34 -3.47 28.35
C ALA A 282 33.48 -2.19 28.36
N GLU A 283 32.17 -2.35 28.62
CA GLU A 283 31.15 -1.30 28.72
C GLU A 283 31.02 -0.68 30.15
N LEU A 284 31.83 -1.10 31.13
CA LEU A 284 31.83 -0.49 32.49
C LEU A 284 32.38 0.95 32.51
N GLU A 285 31.76 1.82 33.31
CA GLU A 285 32.21 3.20 33.55
C GLU A 285 33.60 3.27 34.19
N GLU A 286 33.81 2.50 35.27
CA GLU A 286 35.12 2.27 35.87
C GLU A 286 35.70 0.95 35.33
N LYS A 287 36.63 1.05 34.38
CA LYS A 287 37.25 -0.12 33.75
C LYS A 287 38.22 -0.84 34.71
N PRO A 288 38.11 -2.16 34.92
CA PRO A 288 39.09 -2.92 35.69
C PRO A 288 40.46 -2.96 35.00
N ASP A 289 41.54 -3.05 35.78
CA ASP A 289 42.87 -3.36 35.25
C ASP A 289 42.95 -4.85 34.88
N LEU A 290 42.98 -5.11 33.57
CA LEU A 290 43.16 -6.44 33.00
C LEU A 290 44.53 -6.63 32.34
N SER A 291 45.48 -5.70 32.51
CA SER A 291 46.80 -5.73 31.86
C SER A 291 47.51 -7.07 32.02
N TRP A 292 47.51 -7.64 33.23
CA TRP A 292 48.11 -8.96 33.48
C TRP A 292 47.43 -10.09 32.69
N TRP A 293 46.11 -10.11 32.64
CA TRP A 293 45.32 -11.12 31.91
C TRP A 293 45.42 -10.95 30.39
N LEU A 294 45.56 -9.73 29.90
CA LEU A 294 45.66 -9.43 28.47
C LEU A 294 47.08 -9.60 27.92
N GLU A 295 48.11 -9.31 28.72
CA GLU A 295 49.52 -9.27 28.28
C GLU A 295 50.39 -10.42 28.82
N LYS A 296 50.26 -10.79 30.10
CA LYS A 296 51.23 -11.63 30.84
C LYS A 296 50.80 -13.08 31.00
N TYR A 297 49.49 -13.35 31.07
CA TYR A 297 48.97 -14.72 31.17
C TYR A 297 49.32 -15.51 29.89
N ASP A 298 50.06 -16.61 30.02
CA ASP A 298 50.42 -17.46 28.89
C ASP A 298 49.28 -18.42 28.54
N LEU A 299 48.83 -18.42 27.27
CA LEU A 299 47.77 -19.33 26.78
C LEU A 299 48.41 -20.58 26.13
N PRO A 300 47.90 -21.79 26.42
CA PRO A 300 48.44 -23.01 25.84
C PRO A 300 48.07 -23.06 24.36
N ARG A 301 49.08 -23.11 23.48
CA ARG A 301 48.84 -23.29 22.05
C ARG A 301 48.35 -24.72 21.79
N ILE A 302 47.19 -24.81 21.15
CA ILE A 302 46.54 -26.07 20.75
C ILE A 302 46.31 -25.96 19.24
N GLU A 303 47.03 -26.76 18.44
CA GLU A 303 47.03 -26.62 16.98
C GLU A 303 45.64 -26.85 16.37
N THR A 304 44.91 -25.76 16.15
CA THR A 304 43.58 -25.78 15.52
C THR A 304 43.72 -26.02 14.02
N PRO A 305 43.03 -27.02 13.43
CA PRO A 305 43.11 -27.27 12.00
C PRO A 305 42.61 -26.09 11.17
N LYS A 306 43.36 -25.74 10.13
CA LYS A 306 43.07 -24.61 9.20
C LYS A 306 42.44 -25.08 7.88
N GLU A 307 42.25 -26.40 7.75
CA GLU A 307 41.49 -27.06 6.69
C GLU A 307 40.57 -28.11 7.31
N ALA A 308 39.41 -28.34 6.68
CA ALA A 308 38.49 -29.42 7.04
C ALA A 308 38.05 -30.18 5.79
N THR A 309 38.10 -31.51 5.82
CA THR A 309 37.58 -32.36 4.74
C THR A 309 36.09 -32.61 4.96
N ALA A 310 35.25 -32.08 4.08
CA ALA A 310 33.80 -32.20 4.13
C ALA A 310 33.31 -32.98 2.88
N PRO A 311 32.48 -34.05 2.99
CA PRO A 311 32.14 -34.89 1.84
C PRO A 311 31.29 -34.19 0.75
N GLY A 312 31.95 -33.46 -0.15
CA GLY A 312 31.30 -32.80 -1.28
C GLY A 312 30.88 -33.77 -2.39
N ARG A 313 29.88 -33.36 -3.17
CA ARG A 313 29.39 -34.04 -4.37
C ARG A 313 29.57 -33.14 -5.59
N ASP A 314 29.84 -33.76 -6.74
CA ASP A 314 30.20 -33.08 -7.99
C ASP A 314 29.24 -31.95 -8.40
N CYS A 315 29.70 -30.70 -8.30
CA CYS A 315 28.88 -29.51 -8.53
C CYS A 315 28.93 -29.01 -9.97
N GLN A 316 28.44 -29.84 -10.91
CA GLN A 316 28.22 -29.40 -12.29
C GLN A 316 27.13 -28.32 -12.41
N GLU A 317 27.22 -27.52 -13.48
CA GLU A 317 26.59 -26.21 -13.63
C GLU A 317 25.05 -26.22 -13.57
N VAL A 318 24.49 -25.34 -12.74
CA VAL A 318 23.16 -24.74 -12.98
C VAL A 318 23.37 -23.23 -13.17
N ARG A 319 22.96 -22.71 -14.33
CA ARG A 319 23.13 -21.29 -14.70
C ARG A 319 21.87 -20.50 -14.39
N GLY A 320 21.86 -19.86 -13.22
CA GLY A 320 20.80 -18.95 -12.79
C GLY A 320 20.97 -18.60 -11.32
N ARG A 321 21.74 -17.55 -11.02
CA ARG A 321 22.01 -17.13 -9.64
C ARG A 321 21.11 -15.94 -9.27
N LEU A 322 20.28 -16.10 -8.25
CA LEU A 322 19.59 -15.00 -7.56
C LEU A 322 20.12 -14.93 -6.12
N TRP A 323 20.38 -13.72 -5.61
CA TRP A 323 20.91 -13.54 -4.26
C TRP A 323 19.78 -13.28 -3.24
N VAL A 324 19.88 -13.97 -2.10
CA VAL A 324 18.83 -14.08 -1.09
C VAL A 324 19.48 -14.01 0.30
N SER A 325 18.93 -13.17 1.17
CA SER A 325 19.32 -13.01 2.57
C SER A 325 18.10 -13.21 3.47
N GLY A 326 18.27 -13.87 4.61
CA GLY A 326 17.21 -14.22 5.57
C GLY A 326 17.85 -14.70 6.87
N ALA A 327 17.20 -14.42 8.00
CA ALA A 327 17.89 -14.18 9.25
C ALA A 327 17.32 -14.95 10.45
N VAL A 328 18.15 -15.70 11.17
CA VAL A 328 17.81 -16.15 12.54
C VAL A 328 18.14 -15.04 13.52
N ARG A 329 17.23 -14.73 14.46
CA ARG A 329 17.51 -13.80 15.58
C ARG A 329 17.60 -14.57 16.89
N LEU A 330 18.76 -15.20 17.12
CA LEU A 330 19.18 -15.59 18.47
C LEU A 330 19.51 -14.34 19.29
N THR A 331 18.47 -13.61 19.70
CA THR A 331 18.59 -12.57 20.73
C THR A 331 18.91 -13.24 22.06
N ALA A 332 20.03 -12.85 22.68
CA ALA A 332 20.19 -13.04 24.10
C ALA A 332 19.10 -12.21 24.80
N VAL A 333 18.02 -12.87 25.23
CA VAL A 333 17.07 -12.26 26.16
C VAL A 333 17.84 -11.94 27.43
N PRO A 334 17.80 -10.69 27.96
CA PRO A 334 18.35 -10.41 29.27
C PRO A 334 17.51 -11.19 30.29
N MET A 335 18.03 -12.34 30.74
CA MET A 335 17.43 -13.10 31.83
C MET A 335 17.56 -12.29 33.12
N LEU A 336 16.52 -11.52 33.42
CA LEU A 336 16.36 -10.82 34.68
C LEU A 336 16.33 -11.85 35.81
N LEU A 337 17.45 -11.94 36.52
CA LEU A 337 17.48 -12.53 37.86
C LEU A 337 16.51 -11.75 38.76
N ASN A 338 15.93 -12.42 39.77
CA ASN A 338 14.76 -12.00 40.58
C ASN A 338 14.90 -10.71 41.41
N THR A 339 15.86 -9.83 41.11
CA THR A 339 16.10 -8.53 41.75
C THR A 339 16.25 -7.37 40.75
N GLY A 340 15.82 -7.54 39.49
CA GLY A 340 15.50 -6.44 38.56
C GLY A 340 16.67 -5.63 37.96
N ASP A 341 17.86 -5.71 38.54
CA ASP A 341 19.06 -4.96 38.13
C ASP A 341 20.31 -5.80 38.46
N GLY A 342 21.31 -5.81 37.56
CA GLY A 342 22.59 -6.53 37.78
C GLY A 342 23.33 -6.04 39.03
N LYS A 343 23.04 -4.80 39.45
CA LYS A 343 23.41 -4.19 40.72
C LYS A 343 23.11 -5.07 41.95
N ALA A 344 22.00 -5.80 41.97
CA ALA A 344 21.60 -6.57 43.15
C ALA A 344 22.30 -7.95 43.24
N LEU A 345 22.58 -8.61 42.12
CA LEU A 345 23.48 -9.76 42.08
C LEU A 345 24.88 -9.35 42.55
N ARG A 346 25.38 -8.22 42.02
CA ARG A 346 26.65 -7.60 42.39
C ARG A 346 26.75 -7.33 43.89
N ASP A 347 25.77 -6.62 44.45
CA ASP A 347 25.78 -6.23 45.85
C ASP A 347 25.65 -7.44 46.78
N THR A 348 24.92 -8.49 46.36
CA THR A 348 24.84 -9.79 47.09
C THR A 348 26.17 -10.54 47.06
N ALA A 349 26.79 -10.71 45.89
CA ALA A 349 28.05 -11.43 45.74
C ALA A 349 29.22 -10.74 46.48
N LEU A 350 29.22 -9.40 46.52
CA LEU A 350 30.16 -8.59 47.30
C LEU A 350 29.89 -8.64 48.81
N ALA A 351 28.63 -8.70 49.24
CA ALA A 351 28.27 -8.85 50.66
C ALA A 351 28.60 -10.25 51.21
N ALA A 352 28.51 -11.29 50.38
CA ALA A 352 28.89 -12.65 50.71
C ALA A 352 30.42 -12.91 50.65
N ARG A 353 31.21 -11.94 50.21
CA ARG A 353 32.67 -12.09 50.05
C ARG A 353 33.35 -12.33 51.41
N PRO A 354 34.17 -13.39 51.56
CA PRO A 354 34.89 -13.65 52.81
C PRO A 354 35.94 -12.57 53.13
N SER A 355 36.37 -12.50 54.38
CA SER A 355 37.32 -11.48 54.86
C SER A 355 38.72 -11.59 54.25
N SER A 356 39.10 -12.76 53.75
CA SER A 356 40.35 -13.03 53.02
C SER A 356 40.13 -13.00 51.49
N ASP A 357 41.21 -12.84 50.71
CA ASP A 357 41.19 -13.03 49.25
C ASP A 357 41.11 -14.53 48.89
N ALA A 358 39.96 -15.14 49.18
CA ALA A 358 39.65 -16.51 48.78
C ALA A 358 39.44 -16.61 47.26
N LEU A 359 39.82 -17.73 46.66
CA LEU A 359 39.62 -17.99 45.22
C LEU A 359 38.14 -17.99 44.85
N SER A 360 37.31 -18.61 45.68
CA SER A 360 35.87 -18.70 45.48
C SER A 360 35.10 -18.72 46.81
N TRP A 361 33.82 -18.40 46.72
CA TRP A 361 32.86 -18.52 47.81
C TRP A 361 31.46 -18.84 47.26
N GLY A 362 30.71 -19.64 48.00
CA GLY A 362 29.31 -19.96 47.70
C GLY A 362 28.35 -18.96 48.35
N PHE A 363 27.25 -18.66 47.70
CA PHE A 363 26.12 -17.92 48.27
C PHE A 363 24.79 -18.41 47.67
N THR A 364 23.70 -18.31 48.43
CA THR A 364 22.36 -18.65 47.95
C THR A 364 21.58 -17.39 47.61
N THR A 365 20.77 -17.44 46.55
CA THR A 365 19.64 -16.52 46.38
C THR A 365 18.41 -17.12 47.06
N ALA A 366 17.61 -16.28 47.74
CA ALA A 366 16.47 -16.73 48.53
C ALA A 366 15.36 -17.39 47.67
N GLU A 367 14.42 -18.09 48.31
CA GLU A 367 13.38 -18.89 47.64
C GLU A 367 12.63 -18.12 46.53
N TRP A 368 12.47 -18.78 45.39
CA TRP A 368 12.06 -18.18 44.13
C TRP A 368 10.53 -18.20 43.98
N VAL A 369 9.82 -17.52 44.88
CA VAL A 369 8.39 -17.28 44.71
C VAL A 369 8.18 -16.35 43.51
N ILE A 370 7.35 -16.76 42.55
CA ILE A 370 6.84 -15.89 41.48
C ILE A 370 5.96 -14.82 42.15
N PRO A 371 6.37 -13.53 42.23
CA PRO A 371 5.63 -12.52 42.98
C PRO A 371 4.58 -11.85 42.09
N ILE A 372 3.90 -12.63 41.23
CA ILE A 372 2.77 -12.15 40.43
C ILE A 372 1.51 -12.20 41.31
N ALA A 373 1.49 -11.33 42.32
CA ALA A 373 0.27 -10.64 42.65
C ALA A 373 -0.03 -9.71 41.47
N ALA A 374 -1.02 -10.06 40.65
CA ALA A 374 -1.35 -9.30 39.44
C ALA A 374 -1.61 -7.82 39.78
N GLY A 375 -0.83 -6.91 39.17
CA GLY A 375 -0.86 -5.47 39.46
C GLY A 375 0.29 -4.92 40.33
N GLN A 376 1.49 -5.52 40.31
CA GLN A 376 2.70 -4.94 40.94
C GLN A 376 3.82 -4.51 39.97
N VAL A 377 3.70 -4.76 38.66
CA VAL A 377 4.63 -4.21 37.66
C VAL A 377 4.43 -2.70 37.55
N LYS A 378 5.50 -1.90 37.55
CA LYS A 378 5.37 -0.44 37.39
C LYS A 378 5.19 -0.07 35.91
N PRO A 379 4.42 0.99 35.58
CA PRO A 379 4.32 1.50 34.21
C PRO A 379 5.68 1.83 33.56
N GLU A 380 6.64 2.29 34.36
CA GLU A 380 8.03 2.56 33.95
C GLU A 380 8.75 1.31 33.40
N GLU A 381 8.45 0.13 33.96
CA GLU A 381 9.07 -1.16 33.59
C GLU A 381 8.45 -1.72 32.29
N LEU A 382 7.22 -1.31 31.95
CA LEU A 382 6.52 -1.67 30.72
C LEU A 382 6.82 -0.71 29.55
N ALA A 383 7.36 0.48 29.81
CA ALA A 383 7.59 1.51 28.81
C ALA A 383 8.41 1.05 27.57
N PRO A 384 9.44 0.20 27.67
CA PRO A 384 10.14 -0.34 26.50
C PRO A 384 9.26 -1.22 25.61
N LEU A 385 8.35 -2.01 26.19
CA LEU A 385 7.41 -2.86 25.45
C LEU A 385 6.37 -2.00 24.71
N PHE A 386 5.87 -0.93 25.35
CA PHE A 386 5.02 0.06 24.70
C PHE A 386 5.74 0.75 23.52
N GLN A 387 7.02 1.12 23.68
CA GLN A 387 7.79 1.75 22.61
C GLN A 387 7.99 0.82 21.40
N GLU A 388 8.35 -0.46 21.61
CA GLU A 388 8.48 -1.42 20.51
C GLU A 388 7.13 -1.72 19.85
N ALA A 389 6.04 -1.86 20.62
CA ALA A 389 4.70 -2.10 20.07
C ALA A 389 4.21 -0.91 19.22
N MET A 390 4.45 0.33 19.66
CA MET A 390 4.19 1.53 18.85
C MET A 390 5.10 1.61 17.62
N PHE A 391 6.37 1.22 17.73
CA PHE A 391 7.29 1.20 16.59
C PHE A 391 6.84 0.19 15.52
N LEU A 392 6.45 -1.02 15.92
CA LEU A 392 5.90 -2.04 15.02
C LEU A 392 4.61 -1.57 14.35
N GLN A 393 3.71 -0.91 15.09
CA GLN A 393 2.49 -0.31 14.54
C GLN A 393 2.80 0.81 13.53
N HIS A 394 3.86 1.61 13.75
CA HIS A 394 4.38 2.58 12.78
C HIS A 394 5.10 1.96 11.56
N GLN A 395 5.42 0.67 11.59
CA GLN A 395 5.96 -0.09 10.45
C GLN A 395 4.89 -0.97 9.76
N GLU A 396 3.60 -0.71 10.03
CA GLU A 396 2.44 -1.48 9.52
C GLU A 396 2.43 -2.97 9.98
N ARG A 397 3.24 -3.34 10.99
CA ARG A 397 3.36 -4.70 11.55
C ARG A 397 2.34 -4.93 12.67
N HIS A 398 1.08 -4.64 12.38
CA HIS A 398 -0.02 -4.58 13.36
C HIS A 398 -0.25 -5.91 14.11
N THR A 399 -0.03 -7.06 13.46
CA THR A 399 -0.08 -8.40 14.08
C THR A 399 0.85 -8.54 15.28
N GLU A 400 2.08 -8.04 15.14
CA GLU A 400 3.14 -8.16 16.15
C GLU A 400 2.97 -7.12 17.25
N ALA A 401 2.51 -5.90 16.89
CA ALA A 401 2.10 -4.90 17.86
C ALA A 401 0.98 -5.42 18.77
N VAL A 402 -0.06 -6.06 18.21
CA VAL A 402 -1.14 -6.71 18.98
C VAL A 402 -0.58 -7.81 19.90
N ALA A 403 0.37 -8.62 19.45
CA ALA A 403 0.99 -9.66 20.28
C ALA A 403 1.81 -9.07 21.46
N LEU A 404 2.50 -7.94 21.26
CA LEU A 404 3.18 -7.22 22.36
C LEU A 404 2.18 -6.57 23.33
N TYR A 405 1.09 -5.96 22.84
CA TYR A 405 0.04 -5.46 23.74
C TYR A 405 -0.63 -6.60 24.53
N GLU A 406 -0.78 -7.79 23.95
CA GLU A 406 -1.23 -8.99 24.69
C GLU A 406 -0.22 -9.51 25.72
N LEU A 407 1.09 -9.30 25.52
CA LEU A 407 2.10 -9.58 26.54
C LEU A 407 2.02 -8.54 27.68
N ILE A 408 1.91 -7.25 27.35
CA ILE A 408 1.73 -6.18 28.34
C ILE A 408 0.46 -6.45 29.18
N LEU A 409 -0.65 -6.84 28.56
CA LEU A 409 -1.91 -7.16 29.25
C LEU A 409 -1.88 -8.44 30.09
N LYS A 410 -0.88 -9.31 29.93
CA LYS A 410 -0.62 -10.45 30.85
C LYS A 410 0.20 -10.02 32.07
N LEU A 411 0.99 -8.96 31.95
CA LEU A 411 1.82 -8.40 33.02
C LEU A 411 1.04 -7.37 33.86
N ASP A 412 0.25 -6.53 33.20
CA ASP A 412 -0.75 -5.66 33.82
C ASP A 412 -2.09 -5.72 33.05
N ALA A 413 -2.98 -6.59 33.51
CA ALA A 413 -4.35 -6.71 33.00
C ALA A 413 -5.24 -5.47 33.28
N ARG A 414 -4.75 -4.51 34.10
CA ARG A 414 -5.41 -3.24 34.41
C ARG A 414 -4.79 -2.04 33.67
N SER A 415 -3.95 -2.28 32.67
CA SER A 415 -3.49 -1.22 31.77
C SER A 415 -4.58 -0.88 30.75
N ASP A 416 -5.35 0.18 31.02
CA ASP A 416 -6.33 0.74 30.07
C ASP A 416 -5.63 1.28 28.81
N GLU A 417 -4.40 1.80 28.95
CA GLU A 417 -3.57 2.20 27.82
C GLU A 417 -3.22 1.02 26.90
N ALA A 418 -2.85 -0.14 27.45
CA ALA A 418 -2.55 -1.32 26.61
C ALA A 418 -3.82 -1.87 25.93
N TRP A 419 -4.96 -1.87 26.61
CA TRP A 419 -6.24 -2.22 25.99
C TRP A 419 -6.64 -1.25 24.88
N HIS A 420 -6.51 0.07 25.09
CA HIS A 420 -6.76 1.10 24.09
C HIS A 420 -5.84 0.95 22.87
N ARG A 421 -4.52 0.80 23.09
CA ARG A 421 -3.56 0.65 21.99
C ARG A 421 -3.72 -0.67 21.23
N LYS A 422 -4.07 -1.77 21.91
CA LYS A 422 -4.48 -3.03 21.27
C LYS A 422 -5.72 -2.82 20.40
N GLY A 423 -6.71 -2.08 20.89
CA GLY A 423 -7.92 -1.72 20.14
C GLY A 423 -7.59 -0.99 18.84
N TRP A 424 -6.74 0.05 18.90
CA TRP A 424 -6.30 0.78 17.72
C TRP A 424 -5.54 -0.14 16.74
N ALA A 425 -4.56 -0.93 17.22
CA ALA A 425 -3.83 -1.86 16.35
C ALA A 425 -4.74 -2.92 15.69
N LEU A 426 -5.87 -3.28 16.30
CA LEU A 426 -6.90 -4.14 15.69
C LEU A 426 -7.78 -3.41 14.67
N GLU A 427 -8.09 -2.12 14.88
CA GLU A 427 -8.75 -1.28 13.88
C GLU A 427 -7.89 -1.09 12.63
N ASP A 428 -6.57 -0.92 12.77
CA ASP A 428 -5.64 -0.84 11.64
C ASP A 428 -5.63 -2.15 10.83
N MET A 429 -5.95 -3.29 11.47
CA MET A 429 -6.18 -4.61 10.84
C MET A 429 -7.62 -4.84 10.34
N GLU A 430 -8.47 -3.82 10.29
CA GLU A 430 -9.91 -3.89 9.96
C GLU A 430 -10.78 -4.73 10.93
N ARG A 431 -10.22 -5.23 12.04
CA ARG A 431 -10.90 -6.09 13.03
C ARG A 431 -11.72 -5.30 14.05
N ALA A 432 -12.65 -4.49 13.55
CA ALA A 432 -13.40 -3.49 14.33
C ALA A 432 -14.21 -4.09 15.50
N ASP A 433 -14.78 -5.29 15.38
CA ASP A 433 -15.49 -5.95 16.49
C ASP A 433 -14.56 -6.35 17.65
N GLU A 434 -13.32 -6.78 17.34
CA GLU A 434 -12.33 -7.13 18.37
C GLU A 434 -11.72 -5.88 19.00
N ALA A 435 -11.54 -4.81 18.20
CA ALA A 435 -11.16 -3.51 18.70
C ALA A 435 -12.21 -2.94 19.68
N LEU A 436 -13.50 -3.04 19.34
CA LEU A 436 -14.61 -2.61 20.19
C LEU A 436 -14.56 -3.27 21.57
N ASN A 437 -14.35 -4.59 21.63
CA ASN A 437 -14.16 -5.32 22.89
C ASN A 437 -12.94 -4.83 23.69
N CYS A 438 -11.82 -4.53 23.02
CA CYS A 438 -10.63 -4.00 23.68
C CYS A 438 -10.87 -2.60 24.27
N TYR A 439 -11.59 -1.71 23.54
CA TYR A 439 -11.97 -0.41 24.06
C TYR A 439 -12.98 -0.50 25.22
N ASP A 440 -13.89 -1.48 25.20
CA ASP A 440 -14.80 -1.72 26.33
C ASP A 440 -14.04 -2.20 27.57
N GLN A 441 -13.03 -3.07 27.46
CA GLN A 441 -12.15 -3.41 28.58
C GLN A 441 -11.35 -2.21 29.10
N ALA A 442 -10.82 -1.35 28.22
CA ALA A 442 -10.17 -0.11 28.63
C ALA A 442 -11.13 0.82 29.41
N LEU A 443 -12.40 0.89 29.01
CA LEU A 443 -13.41 1.73 29.65
C LEU A 443 -14.02 1.14 30.93
N GLU A 444 -14.03 -0.19 31.11
CA GLU A 444 -14.35 -0.82 32.39
C GLU A 444 -13.27 -0.52 33.45
N ILE A 445 -12.01 -0.47 33.05
CA ILE A 445 -10.87 -0.11 33.90
C ILE A 445 -10.85 1.41 34.17
N ALA A 446 -10.95 2.21 33.12
CA ALA A 446 -10.85 3.66 33.17
C ALA A 446 -12.02 4.36 32.45
N PRO A 447 -13.20 4.49 33.09
CA PRO A 447 -14.39 5.12 32.49
C PRO A 447 -14.20 6.60 32.08
N ARG A 448 -13.11 7.23 32.52
CA ARG A 448 -12.71 8.61 32.19
C ARG A 448 -11.54 8.69 31.18
N ASN A 449 -11.19 7.61 30.49
CA ASN A 449 -10.23 7.68 29.38
C ASN A 449 -10.94 8.20 28.10
N ALA A 450 -10.67 9.46 27.74
CA ALA A 450 -11.25 10.09 26.55
C ALA A 450 -10.75 9.50 25.22
N GLU A 451 -9.55 8.92 25.20
CA GLU A 451 -9.01 8.27 24.00
C GLU A 451 -9.70 6.94 23.76
N ALA A 452 -9.94 6.14 24.81
CA ALA A 452 -10.70 4.89 24.71
C ALA A 452 -12.16 5.13 24.27
N TRP A 453 -12.83 6.20 24.75
CA TRP A 453 -14.16 6.59 24.25
C TRP A 453 -14.14 7.00 22.77
N TRP A 454 -13.08 7.66 22.31
CA TRP A 454 -12.90 8.03 20.90
C TRP A 454 -12.58 6.81 20.01
N GLY A 455 -11.70 5.91 20.45
CA GLY A 455 -11.41 4.66 19.76
C GLY A 455 -12.65 3.78 19.64
N LYS A 456 -13.42 3.63 20.72
CA LYS A 456 -14.74 2.97 20.70
C LYS A 456 -15.66 3.58 19.63
N ALA A 457 -15.68 4.90 19.49
CA ALA A 457 -16.46 5.55 18.45
C ALA A 457 -15.93 5.29 17.02
N SER A 458 -14.61 5.21 16.84
CA SER A 458 -13.99 4.85 15.56
C SER A 458 -14.39 3.44 15.13
N ALA A 459 -14.28 2.46 16.03
CA ALA A 459 -14.72 1.09 15.79
C ALA A 459 -16.24 1.01 15.47
N LEU A 460 -17.08 1.69 16.26
CA LEU A 460 -18.53 1.76 16.00
C LEU A 460 -18.87 2.42 14.65
N TRP A 461 -18.12 3.45 14.24
CA TRP A 461 -18.28 4.09 12.93
C TRP A 461 -17.93 3.14 11.78
N ARG A 462 -16.81 2.38 11.88
CA ARG A 462 -16.46 1.34 10.90
C ARG A 462 -17.57 0.30 10.78
N LEU A 463 -18.13 -0.14 11.92
CA LEU A 463 -19.28 -1.05 12.03
C LEU A 463 -20.64 -0.42 11.61
N GLN A 464 -20.65 0.79 11.03
CA GLN A 464 -21.84 1.54 10.59
C GLN A 464 -22.85 1.90 11.71
N ARG A 465 -22.45 1.81 12.98
CA ARG A 465 -23.27 2.14 14.17
C ARG A 465 -23.13 3.63 14.53
N ILE A 466 -23.47 4.49 13.57
CA ILE A 466 -23.17 5.94 13.58
C ILE A 466 -23.74 6.66 14.82
N ASP A 467 -24.98 6.37 15.21
CA ASP A 467 -25.63 7.02 16.37
C ASP A 467 -24.99 6.65 17.71
N GLU A 468 -24.42 5.45 17.83
CA GLU A 468 -23.68 5.01 19.01
C GLU A 468 -22.26 5.59 19.03
N ALA A 469 -21.62 5.72 17.86
CA ALA A 469 -20.35 6.42 17.70
C ALA A 469 -20.48 7.89 18.13
N LEU A 470 -21.56 8.58 17.74
CA LEU A 470 -21.83 9.97 18.16
C LEU A 470 -21.97 10.10 19.68
N GLN A 471 -22.67 9.17 20.34
CA GLN A 471 -22.78 9.16 21.81
C GLN A 471 -21.42 8.93 22.50
N CYS A 472 -20.59 8.03 21.96
CA CYS A 472 -19.24 7.79 22.48
C CYS A 472 -18.32 9.01 22.29
N LEU A 473 -18.44 9.73 21.18
CA LEU A 473 -17.72 11.00 20.94
C LEU A 473 -18.21 12.11 21.87
N GLU A 474 -19.50 12.14 22.21
CA GLU A 474 -20.02 13.07 23.20
C GLU A 474 -19.45 12.78 24.60
N ARG A 475 -19.32 11.51 25.02
CA ARG A 475 -18.60 11.16 26.26
C ARG A 475 -17.11 11.53 26.21
N ALA A 476 -16.42 11.27 25.10
CA ALA A 476 -15.02 11.68 24.93
C ALA A 476 -14.84 13.20 25.08
N LEU A 477 -15.78 14.00 24.55
CA LEU A 477 -15.75 15.46 24.59
C LEU A 477 -16.30 16.07 25.89
N GLU A 478 -17.18 15.38 26.62
CA GLU A 478 -17.53 15.72 28.01
C GLU A 478 -16.32 15.57 28.95
N ILE A 479 -15.52 14.51 28.76
CA ILE A 479 -14.31 14.23 29.54
C ILE A 479 -13.17 15.18 29.15
N ASN A 480 -12.92 15.35 27.84
CA ASN A 480 -11.88 16.23 27.31
C ASN A 480 -12.41 17.11 26.17
N PRO A 481 -12.98 18.29 26.49
CA PRO A 481 -13.45 19.25 25.48
C PRO A 481 -12.35 19.74 24.53
N GLY A 482 -11.07 19.61 24.90
CA GLY A 482 -9.91 19.98 24.10
C GLY A 482 -9.46 18.92 23.09
N TYR A 483 -10.12 17.75 23.02
CA TYR A 483 -9.65 16.65 22.17
C TYR A 483 -10.00 16.86 20.70
N ALA A 484 -9.09 17.50 19.96
CA ALA A 484 -9.27 17.85 18.55
C ALA A 484 -9.60 16.64 17.65
N ARG A 485 -9.05 15.44 17.92
CA ARG A 485 -9.33 14.22 17.15
C ARG A 485 -10.78 13.76 17.29
N ALA A 486 -11.37 13.86 18.49
CA ALA A 486 -12.78 13.57 18.72
C ALA A 486 -13.72 14.60 18.05
N TRP A 487 -13.37 15.89 18.07
CA TRP A 487 -14.11 16.90 17.27
C TRP A 487 -14.07 16.60 15.77
N TYR A 488 -12.93 16.19 15.23
CA TYR A 488 -12.80 15.79 13.83
C TYR A 488 -13.63 14.55 13.47
N THR A 489 -13.55 13.47 14.27
CA THR A 489 -14.36 12.26 14.04
C THR A 489 -15.86 12.54 14.21
N LYS A 490 -16.25 13.46 15.11
CA LYS A 490 -17.66 13.91 15.23
C LYS A 490 -18.12 14.68 13.99
N GLY A 491 -17.24 15.47 13.37
CA GLY A 491 -17.50 16.08 12.06
C GLY A 491 -17.89 15.04 11.02
N TRP A 492 -17.02 14.05 10.81
CA TRP A 492 -17.26 12.94 9.87
C TRP A 492 -18.59 12.22 10.13
N ALA A 493 -18.86 11.83 11.38
CA ALA A 493 -20.08 11.12 11.73
C ALA A 493 -21.35 11.96 11.45
N LEU A 494 -21.32 13.27 11.71
CA LEU A 494 -22.42 14.19 11.37
C LEU A 494 -22.57 14.39 9.85
N GLY A 495 -21.46 14.39 9.10
CA GLY A 495 -21.46 14.46 7.65
C GLY A 495 -22.14 13.27 6.98
N HIS A 496 -21.91 12.05 7.49
CA HIS A 496 -22.63 10.85 7.06
C HIS A 496 -24.14 10.90 7.33
N LEU A 497 -24.59 11.68 8.32
CA LEU A 497 -26.01 11.97 8.59
C LEU A 497 -26.54 13.20 7.81
N GLY A 498 -25.74 13.79 6.92
CA GLY A 498 -26.10 14.98 6.13
C GLY A 498 -26.16 16.30 6.93
N ARG A 499 -25.69 16.32 8.19
CA ARG A 499 -25.77 17.48 9.10
C ARG A 499 -24.60 18.46 8.85
N ARG A 500 -24.48 18.93 7.60
CA ARG A 500 -23.30 19.64 7.06
C ARG A 500 -22.87 20.90 7.84
N ASP A 501 -23.80 21.68 8.37
CA ASP A 501 -23.44 22.86 9.18
C ASP A 501 -22.82 22.49 10.53
N GLU A 502 -23.33 21.44 11.18
CA GLU A 502 -22.79 20.95 12.45
C GLU A 502 -21.46 20.23 12.24
N GLU A 503 -21.33 19.48 11.15
CA GLU A 503 -20.06 18.92 10.69
C GLU A 503 -18.99 20.01 10.51
N ARG A 504 -19.31 21.09 9.77
CA ARG A 504 -18.41 22.23 9.59
C ARG A 504 -18.03 22.86 10.94
N MET A 505 -19.00 23.04 11.84
CA MET A 505 -18.74 23.56 13.19
C MET A 505 -17.83 22.64 14.02
N CYS A 506 -17.91 21.32 13.85
CA CYS A 506 -17.01 20.36 14.49
C CYS A 506 -15.58 20.46 13.95
N TYR A 507 -15.38 20.62 12.62
CA TYR A 507 -14.06 20.90 12.07
C TYR A 507 -13.52 22.27 12.49
N ASP A 508 -14.37 23.31 12.54
CA ASP A 508 -14.01 24.62 13.10
C ASP A 508 -13.55 24.49 14.56
N ARG A 509 -14.18 23.65 15.40
CA ARG A 509 -13.71 23.37 16.77
C ARG A 509 -12.38 22.62 16.80
N ALA A 510 -12.22 21.57 15.99
CA ALA A 510 -10.97 20.82 15.89
C ALA A 510 -9.77 21.71 15.48
N LEU A 511 -9.97 22.62 14.53
CA LEU A 511 -8.95 23.53 14.02
C LEU A 511 -8.62 24.69 14.97
N ASN A 512 -9.59 25.16 15.76
CA ASN A 512 -9.33 26.12 16.84
C ASN A 512 -8.50 25.50 17.98
N LEU A 513 -8.60 24.18 18.18
CA LEU A 513 -7.81 23.44 19.18
C LEU A 513 -6.44 23.02 18.66
N ASN A 514 -6.34 22.59 17.39
CA ASN A 514 -5.09 22.30 16.71
C ASN A 514 -5.09 22.89 15.29
N PRO A 515 -4.53 24.11 15.10
CA PRO A 515 -4.40 24.73 13.78
C PRO A 515 -3.50 23.95 12.79
N ARG A 516 -2.69 22.99 13.27
CA ARG A 516 -1.82 22.12 12.47
C ARG A 516 -2.41 20.72 12.25
N PHE A 517 -3.74 20.59 12.23
CA PHE A 517 -4.43 19.34 11.93
C PHE A 517 -4.83 19.29 10.45
N ALA A 518 -3.98 18.71 9.60
CA ALA A 518 -4.15 18.71 8.14
C ALA A 518 -5.45 18.03 7.69
N GLU A 519 -5.81 16.92 8.33
CA GLU A 519 -6.99 16.13 8.01
C GLU A 519 -8.28 16.91 8.30
N ALA A 520 -8.31 17.71 9.38
CA ALA A 520 -9.43 18.59 9.71
C ALA A 520 -9.55 19.79 8.75
N TRP A 521 -8.43 20.30 8.24
CA TRP A 521 -8.43 21.28 7.15
C TRP A 521 -9.01 20.67 5.85
N CYS A 522 -8.64 19.43 5.51
CA CYS A 522 -9.22 18.71 4.38
C CYS A 522 -10.73 18.46 4.55
N GLY A 523 -11.17 17.97 5.72
CA GLY A 523 -12.59 17.72 6.00
C GLY A 523 -13.44 18.99 5.90
N LYS A 524 -12.95 20.10 6.48
CA LYS A 524 -13.58 21.42 6.32
C LYS A 524 -13.64 21.88 4.86
N GLY A 525 -12.55 21.68 4.11
CA GLY A 525 -12.49 22.02 2.69
C GLY A 525 -13.54 21.25 1.87
N TRP A 526 -13.66 19.94 2.11
CA TRP A 526 -14.64 19.09 1.41
C TRP A 526 -16.08 19.59 1.59
N VAL A 527 -16.48 19.85 2.83
CA VAL A 527 -17.84 20.34 3.16
C VAL A 527 -18.11 21.72 2.57
N LEU A 528 -17.12 22.62 2.58
CA LEU A 528 -17.25 23.93 1.92
C LEU A 528 -17.45 23.77 0.41
N GLY A 529 -16.76 22.82 -0.23
CA GLY A 529 -16.94 22.49 -1.64
C GLY A 529 -18.34 21.97 -1.95
N GLU A 530 -18.86 21.03 -1.16
CA GLU A 530 -20.25 20.52 -1.30
C GLU A 530 -21.31 21.60 -1.04
N LEU A 531 -21.05 22.55 -0.13
CA LEU A 531 -21.90 23.73 0.10
C LEU A 531 -21.74 24.82 -0.98
N GLY A 532 -21.00 24.55 -2.07
CA GLY A 532 -20.79 25.48 -3.19
C GLY A 532 -19.81 26.63 -2.89
N ARG A 533 -19.12 26.62 -1.75
CA ARG A 533 -18.13 27.62 -1.31
C ARG A 533 -16.72 27.20 -1.72
N THR A 534 -16.54 26.93 -3.01
CA THR A 534 -15.35 26.30 -3.58
C THR A 534 -14.05 27.10 -3.40
N ASP A 535 -14.09 28.44 -3.42
CA ASP A 535 -12.89 29.26 -3.13
C ASP A 535 -12.40 29.07 -1.69
N GLU A 536 -13.32 29.00 -0.71
CA GLU A 536 -12.98 28.73 0.69
C GLU A 536 -12.53 27.27 0.90
N ALA A 537 -13.04 26.34 0.08
CA ALA A 537 -12.57 24.96 0.06
C ALA A 537 -11.10 24.87 -0.37
N VAL A 538 -10.73 25.52 -1.48
CA VAL A 538 -9.34 25.60 -1.96
C VAL A 538 -8.42 26.20 -0.89
N ALA A 539 -8.83 27.30 -0.24
CA ALA A 539 -8.07 27.90 0.85
C ALA A 539 -7.88 26.95 2.05
N CYS A 540 -8.86 26.09 2.36
CA CYS A 540 -8.71 25.07 3.40
C CYS A 540 -7.74 23.95 2.98
N PHE A 541 -7.77 23.50 1.72
CA PHE A 541 -6.81 22.52 1.22
C PHE A 541 -5.38 23.07 1.15
N ASP A 542 -5.21 24.35 0.83
CA ASP A 542 -3.89 25.01 0.90
C ASP A 542 -3.34 25.03 2.34
N ARG A 543 -4.19 25.26 3.36
CA ARG A 543 -3.79 25.12 4.77
C ARG A 543 -3.44 23.67 5.17
N ALA A 544 -4.13 22.67 4.63
CA ALA A 544 -3.74 21.27 4.83
C ALA A 544 -2.36 20.97 4.21
N LEU A 545 -2.06 21.54 3.05
CA LEU A 545 -0.79 21.36 2.34
C LEU A 545 0.38 22.17 2.94
N GLU A 546 0.13 23.32 3.55
CA GLU A 546 1.11 24.02 4.41
C GLU A 546 1.56 23.15 5.60
N VAL A 547 0.67 22.30 6.12
CA VAL A 547 0.94 21.41 7.26
C VAL A 547 1.57 20.08 6.80
N ASN A 548 1.03 19.45 5.75
CA ASN A 548 1.53 18.21 5.17
C ASN A 548 1.63 18.31 3.63
N PRO A 549 2.76 18.78 3.09
CA PRO A 549 2.97 18.92 1.64
C PRO A 549 2.91 17.60 0.84
N ARG A 550 3.01 16.45 1.53
CA ARG A 550 2.98 15.10 0.94
C ARG A 550 1.63 14.39 1.14
N SER A 551 0.57 15.10 1.50
CA SER A 551 -0.78 14.52 1.54
C SER A 551 -1.36 14.38 0.13
N ALA A 552 -1.28 13.16 -0.43
CA ALA A 552 -1.91 12.79 -1.70
C ALA A 552 -3.41 13.11 -1.71
N TRP A 553 -4.11 12.87 -0.59
CA TRP A 553 -5.53 13.20 -0.45
C TRP A 553 -5.81 14.70 -0.50
N ALA A 554 -4.99 15.53 0.15
CA ALA A 554 -5.15 16.99 0.12
C ALA A 554 -4.92 17.57 -1.30
N TRP A 555 -3.91 17.07 -2.02
CA TRP A 555 -3.69 17.43 -3.43
C TRP A 555 -4.84 17.00 -4.34
N TYR A 556 -5.39 15.79 -4.13
CA TYR A 556 -6.54 15.30 -4.90
C TYR A 556 -7.80 16.15 -4.65
N ALA A 557 -8.12 16.42 -3.39
CA ALA A 557 -9.28 17.22 -3.01
C ALA A 557 -9.16 18.69 -3.46
N LYS A 558 -7.94 19.26 -3.41
CA LYS A 558 -7.67 20.56 -4.05
C LYS A 558 -7.92 20.52 -5.55
N GLY A 559 -7.42 19.50 -6.26
CA GLY A 559 -7.61 19.33 -7.71
C GLY A 559 -9.09 19.37 -8.10
N TRP A 560 -9.94 18.61 -7.40
CA TRP A 560 -11.38 18.60 -7.60
C TRP A 560 -12.05 19.98 -7.38
N ALA A 561 -11.68 20.70 -6.31
CA ALA A 561 -12.24 22.02 -6.03
C ALA A 561 -11.77 23.10 -7.03
N VAL A 562 -10.50 23.04 -7.46
CA VAL A 562 -9.91 23.90 -8.50
C VAL A 562 -10.53 23.63 -9.88
N GLY A 563 -10.78 22.36 -10.21
CA GLY A 563 -11.52 21.95 -11.41
C GLY A 563 -12.96 22.47 -11.42
N SER A 564 -13.62 22.44 -10.26
CA SER A 564 -14.97 22.99 -10.05
C SER A 564 -15.04 24.52 -10.20
N LEU A 565 -13.92 25.23 -10.02
CA LEU A 565 -13.75 26.66 -10.34
C LEU A 565 -13.37 26.91 -11.81
N GLY A 566 -13.24 25.86 -12.65
CA GLY A 566 -12.88 25.99 -14.05
C GLY A 566 -11.40 26.29 -14.31
N ARG A 567 -10.49 26.00 -13.37
CA ARG A 567 -9.04 26.27 -13.47
C ARG A 567 -8.28 25.00 -13.91
N GLN A 568 -8.56 24.48 -15.11
CA GLN A 568 -8.20 23.09 -15.47
C GLN A 568 -6.69 22.79 -15.52
N GLU A 569 -5.83 23.74 -15.93
CA GLU A 569 -4.36 23.53 -15.91
C GLU A 569 -3.82 23.39 -14.46
N GLU A 570 -4.43 24.08 -13.49
CA GLU A 570 -4.06 23.94 -12.07
C GLU A 570 -4.66 22.67 -11.46
N GLU A 571 -5.85 22.24 -11.90
CA GLU A 571 -6.41 20.91 -11.56
C GLU A 571 -5.46 19.78 -12.03
N VAL A 572 -4.98 19.83 -13.29
CA VAL A 572 -3.96 18.90 -13.80
C VAL A 572 -2.70 18.93 -12.92
N THR A 573 -2.20 20.13 -12.59
CA THR A 573 -1.03 20.31 -11.73
C THR A 573 -1.22 19.72 -10.33
N CYS A 574 -2.43 19.82 -9.75
CA CYS A 574 -2.76 19.22 -8.46
C CYS A 574 -2.75 17.69 -8.53
N TYR A 575 -3.36 17.08 -9.56
CA TYR A 575 -3.30 15.63 -9.74
C TYR A 575 -1.88 15.12 -10.05
N ASP A 576 -1.05 15.89 -10.74
CA ASP A 576 0.37 15.54 -10.93
C ASP A 576 1.12 15.45 -9.60
N ARG A 577 0.84 16.32 -8.63
CA ARG A 577 1.38 16.18 -7.26
C ARG A 577 0.87 14.94 -6.53
N VAL A 578 -0.38 14.51 -6.76
CA VAL A 578 -0.86 13.21 -6.23
C VAL A 578 -0.03 12.07 -6.79
N LEU A 579 0.23 12.09 -8.11
CA LEU A 579 0.91 11.01 -8.83
C LEU A 579 2.44 10.97 -8.62
N GLU A 580 3.05 12.08 -8.20
CA GLU A 580 4.41 12.12 -7.66
C GLU A 580 4.52 11.44 -6.28
N ILE A 581 3.44 11.45 -5.49
CA ILE A 581 3.40 10.87 -4.13
C ILE A 581 2.98 9.39 -4.19
N ASP A 582 1.91 9.08 -4.91
CA ASP A 582 1.42 7.74 -5.19
C ASP A 582 1.12 7.55 -6.69
N PRO A 583 2.04 6.94 -7.46
CA PRO A 583 1.82 6.60 -8.86
C PRO A 583 0.64 5.62 -9.10
N ARG A 584 0.13 4.96 -8.05
CA ARG A 584 -0.99 4.00 -8.11
C ARG A 584 -2.33 4.63 -7.71
N TYR A 585 -2.42 5.96 -7.56
CA TYR A 585 -3.67 6.64 -7.21
C TYR A 585 -4.64 6.72 -8.41
N ALA A 586 -5.38 5.63 -8.66
CA ALA A 586 -6.22 5.46 -9.86
C ALA A 586 -7.23 6.60 -10.10
N GLN A 587 -7.84 7.14 -9.03
CA GLN A 587 -8.80 8.24 -9.10
C GLN A 587 -8.15 9.56 -9.57
N ALA A 588 -6.86 9.78 -9.29
CA ALA A 588 -6.12 10.95 -9.73
C ALA A 588 -5.72 10.83 -11.20
N TRP A 589 -5.35 9.63 -11.66
CA TRP A 589 -5.23 9.33 -13.09
C TRP A 589 -6.55 9.58 -13.85
N CYS A 590 -7.70 9.19 -13.28
CA CYS A 590 -9.02 9.53 -13.85
C CYS A 590 -9.29 11.04 -13.87
N GLY A 591 -9.04 11.73 -12.75
CA GLY A 591 -9.25 13.18 -12.63
C GLY A 591 -8.39 13.96 -13.62
N LYS A 592 -7.09 13.64 -13.71
CA LYS A 592 -6.17 14.22 -14.69
C LYS A 592 -6.63 13.96 -16.12
N GLY A 593 -7.09 12.74 -16.42
CA GLY A 593 -7.69 12.41 -17.71
C GLY A 593 -8.90 13.30 -18.05
N TRP A 594 -9.79 13.55 -17.09
CA TRP A 594 -10.94 14.43 -17.26
C TRP A 594 -10.55 15.90 -17.45
N ALA A 595 -9.61 16.42 -16.65
CA ALA A 595 -9.14 17.80 -16.75
C ALA A 595 -8.46 18.08 -18.11
N LEU A 596 -7.59 17.16 -18.56
CA LEU A 596 -6.98 17.19 -19.91
C LEU A 596 -8.02 17.12 -21.03
N MET A 597 -9.11 16.36 -20.83
CA MET A 597 -10.22 16.27 -21.78
C MET A 597 -10.95 17.61 -21.95
N GLN A 598 -11.18 18.37 -20.87
CA GLN A 598 -11.73 19.73 -20.95
C GLN A 598 -10.78 20.67 -21.73
N LEU A 599 -9.47 20.58 -21.46
CA LEU A 599 -8.39 21.28 -22.17
C LEU A 599 -8.17 20.82 -23.62
N GLN A 600 -9.02 19.93 -24.15
CA GLN A 600 -8.91 19.32 -25.49
C GLN A 600 -7.63 18.50 -25.75
N ARG A 601 -6.83 18.21 -24.71
CA ARG A 601 -5.62 17.38 -24.73
C ARG A 601 -5.97 15.88 -24.72
N ASN A 602 -6.84 15.51 -25.66
CA ASN A 602 -7.49 14.20 -25.76
C ASN A 602 -6.51 13.01 -25.79
N ASP A 603 -5.34 13.19 -26.39
CA ASP A 603 -4.32 12.13 -26.53
C ASP A 603 -3.60 11.80 -25.21
N GLU A 604 -3.35 12.82 -24.38
CA GLU A 604 -2.82 12.65 -23.02
C GLU A 604 -3.92 12.14 -22.07
N ALA A 605 -5.16 12.60 -22.27
CA ALA A 605 -6.32 12.15 -21.50
C ALA A 605 -6.55 10.63 -21.64
N VAL A 606 -6.43 10.07 -22.86
CA VAL A 606 -6.51 8.62 -23.09
C VAL A 606 -5.41 7.88 -22.31
N GLN A 607 -4.16 8.35 -22.34
CA GLN A 607 -3.07 7.71 -21.60
C GLN A 607 -3.32 7.71 -20.09
N CYS A 608 -3.83 8.81 -19.54
CA CYS A 608 -4.15 8.90 -18.11
C CYS A 608 -5.28 7.92 -17.72
N VAL A 609 -6.34 7.82 -18.53
CA VAL A 609 -7.44 6.87 -18.27
C VAL A 609 -7.00 5.41 -18.48
N ASP A 610 -6.12 5.14 -19.44
CA ASP A 610 -5.54 3.81 -19.62
C ASP A 610 -4.69 3.38 -18.41
N ARG A 611 -3.86 4.28 -17.85
CA ARG A 611 -3.15 4.03 -16.58
C ARG A 611 -4.09 3.78 -15.42
N ALA A 612 -5.18 4.54 -15.29
CA ALA A 612 -6.19 4.29 -14.26
C ALA A 612 -6.80 2.88 -14.37
N LEU A 613 -7.01 2.37 -15.60
CA LEU A 613 -7.56 1.03 -15.86
C LEU A 613 -6.53 -0.10 -15.74
N GLU A 614 -5.23 0.16 -15.91
CA GLU A 614 -4.16 -0.78 -15.55
C GLU A 614 -4.09 -1.00 -14.03
N ILE A 615 -4.40 0.04 -13.24
CA ILE A 615 -4.36 0.00 -11.77
C ILE A 615 -5.67 -0.54 -11.18
N ALA A 616 -6.82 -0.05 -11.66
CA ALA A 616 -8.16 -0.39 -11.17
C ALA A 616 -9.08 -0.77 -12.35
N PRO A 617 -9.03 -2.03 -12.85
CA PRO A 617 -9.82 -2.50 -13.99
C PRO A 617 -11.34 -2.52 -13.76
N ASP A 618 -11.76 -2.36 -12.51
CA ASP A 618 -13.10 -2.27 -11.97
C ASP A 618 -13.58 -0.83 -11.72
N ASN A 619 -12.81 0.18 -12.13
CA ASN A 619 -13.25 1.57 -12.04
C ASN A 619 -14.24 1.92 -13.17
N ALA A 620 -15.55 1.94 -12.85
CA ALA A 620 -16.62 2.28 -13.80
C ALA A 620 -16.41 3.66 -14.45
N TRP A 621 -15.97 4.66 -13.68
CA TRP A 621 -15.79 6.03 -14.16
C TRP A 621 -14.66 6.12 -15.21
N ALA A 622 -13.57 5.38 -14.99
CA ALA A 622 -12.48 5.26 -15.96
C ALA A 622 -12.98 4.66 -17.30
N TRP A 623 -13.78 3.58 -17.25
CA TRP A 623 -14.38 3.00 -18.45
C TRP A 623 -15.33 3.97 -19.18
N TYR A 624 -16.15 4.73 -18.44
CA TYR A 624 -17.01 5.76 -19.02
C TYR A 624 -16.22 6.89 -19.70
N ALA A 625 -15.17 7.40 -19.03
CA ALA A 625 -14.29 8.43 -19.59
C ALA A 625 -13.57 7.95 -20.86
N LYS A 626 -13.09 6.70 -20.87
CA LYS A 626 -12.49 6.05 -22.05
C LYS A 626 -13.48 5.95 -23.21
N GLY A 627 -14.74 5.59 -22.92
CA GLY A 627 -15.82 5.61 -23.91
C GLY A 627 -15.98 6.98 -24.57
N TRP A 628 -16.06 8.05 -23.76
CA TRP A 628 -16.21 9.42 -24.26
C TRP A 628 -15.07 9.83 -25.20
N LEU A 629 -13.82 9.60 -24.78
CA LEU A 629 -12.61 9.92 -25.55
C LEU A 629 -12.55 9.17 -26.89
N LEU A 630 -12.96 7.90 -26.92
CA LEU A 630 -13.03 7.09 -28.15
C LEU A 630 -14.15 7.53 -29.11
N GLY A 631 -15.26 8.06 -28.57
CA GLY A 631 -16.38 8.57 -29.37
C GLY A 631 -16.00 9.70 -30.33
N ASN A 632 -15.07 10.57 -29.93
CA ASN A 632 -14.54 11.65 -30.78
C ASN A 632 -13.71 11.11 -31.96
N ARG A 633 -13.14 9.91 -31.84
CA ARG A 633 -12.29 9.27 -32.86
C ARG A 633 -13.08 8.38 -33.86
N LYS A 634 -14.41 8.50 -33.91
CA LYS A 634 -15.35 7.71 -34.74
C LYS A 634 -15.33 6.19 -34.49
N ARG A 635 -14.72 5.71 -33.39
CA ARG A 635 -14.61 4.27 -33.07
C ARG A 635 -15.82 3.74 -32.30
N GLY A 636 -17.03 3.89 -32.86
CA GLY A 636 -18.29 3.56 -32.18
C GLY A 636 -18.40 2.15 -31.60
N GLY A 637 -17.70 1.16 -32.17
CA GLY A 637 -17.67 -0.22 -31.64
C GLY A 637 -16.75 -0.41 -30.41
N GLU A 638 -15.71 0.41 -30.25
CA GLU A 638 -14.86 0.43 -29.05
C GLU A 638 -15.48 1.32 -27.97
N GLU A 639 -16.05 2.47 -28.38
CA GLU A 639 -16.87 3.36 -27.55
C GLU A 639 -18.00 2.59 -26.84
N LEU A 640 -18.75 1.74 -27.58
CA LEU A 640 -19.83 0.92 -27.02
C LEU A 640 -19.34 -0.04 -25.93
N LYS A 641 -18.24 -0.78 -26.18
CA LYS A 641 -17.68 -1.74 -25.22
C LYS A 641 -17.24 -1.09 -23.91
N CYS A 642 -16.74 0.14 -23.97
CA CYS A 642 -16.32 0.87 -22.77
C CYS A 642 -17.51 1.24 -21.89
N TYR A 643 -18.62 1.73 -22.46
CA TYR A 643 -19.85 1.97 -21.69
C TYR A 643 -20.52 0.67 -21.23
N GLU A 644 -20.39 -0.43 -21.99
CA GLU A 644 -20.83 -1.75 -21.53
C GLU A 644 -20.05 -2.22 -20.31
N ARG A 645 -18.73 -2.10 -20.31
CA ARG A 645 -17.91 -2.45 -19.14
C ARG A 645 -18.18 -1.55 -17.93
N ALA A 646 -18.43 -0.25 -18.13
CA ALA A 646 -18.85 0.64 -17.05
C ALA A 646 -20.18 0.22 -16.41
N LEU A 647 -21.13 -0.29 -17.22
CA LEU A 647 -22.46 -0.75 -16.76
C LEU A 647 -22.48 -2.19 -16.22
N GLU A 648 -21.46 -3.00 -16.53
CA GLU A 648 -21.21 -4.28 -15.84
C GLU A 648 -20.77 -4.04 -14.38
N ILE A 649 -20.07 -2.93 -14.13
CA ILE A 649 -19.57 -2.53 -12.80
C ILE A 649 -20.65 -1.77 -12.02
N ASP A 650 -21.26 -0.72 -12.60
CA ASP A 650 -22.41 -0.01 -12.02
C ASP A 650 -23.65 -0.07 -12.93
N PRO A 651 -24.53 -1.06 -12.75
CA PRO A 651 -25.79 -1.16 -13.48
C PRO A 651 -26.81 -0.05 -13.18
N ARG A 652 -26.59 0.78 -12.15
CA ARG A 652 -27.48 1.87 -11.73
C ARG A 652 -27.08 3.24 -12.28
N TRP A 653 -26.00 3.33 -13.06
CA TRP A 653 -25.50 4.62 -13.56
C TRP A 653 -26.30 5.16 -14.76
N ASP A 654 -27.21 6.09 -14.48
CA ASP A 654 -28.07 6.80 -15.44
C ASP A 654 -27.33 7.40 -16.65
N LYS A 655 -26.22 8.12 -16.42
CA LYS A 655 -25.42 8.78 -17.47
C LYS A 655 -24.73 7.77 -18.37
N ALA A 656 -24.25 6.64 -17.83
CA ALA A 656 -23.65 5.57 -18.62
C ALA A 656 -24.69 4.86 -19.51
N TRP A 657 -25.92 4.62 -19.01
CA TRP A 657 -27.04 4.14 -19.84
C TRP A 657 -27.40 5.13 -20.95
N CYS A 658 -27.48 6.42 -20.64
CA CYS A 658 -27.74 7.48 -21.63
C CYS A 658 -26.64 7.55 -22.71
N ALA A 659 -25.37 7.46 -22.30
CA ALA A 659 -24.23 7.44 -23.21
C ALA A 659 -24.27 6.21 -24.13
N LYS A 660 -24.43 4.99 -23.56
CA LYS A 660 -24.60 3.75 -24.33
C LYS A 660 -25.72 3.87 -25.39
N GLY A 661 -26.86 4.44 -25.00
CA GLY A 661 -27.97 4.71 -25.93
C GLY A 661 -27.57 5.64 -27.08
N ALA A 662 -26.83 6.72 -26.81
CA ALA A 662 -26.32 7.63 -27.84
C ALA A 662 -25.38 6.92 -28.84
N VAL A 663 -24.52 6.01 -28.40
CA VAL A 663 -23.66 5.22 -29.30
C VAL A 663 -24.46 4.28 -30.18
N LEU A 664 -25.39 3.53 -29.59
CA LEU A 664 -26.29 2.64 -30.34
C LEU A 664 -27.08 3.43 -31.40
N HIS A 665 -27.49 4.66 -31.10
CA HIS A 665 -28.15 5.55 -32.05
C HIS A 665 -27.22 6.09 -33.15
N LYS A 666 -25.95 6.38 -32.85
CA LYS A 666 -24.91 6.67 -33.89
C LYS A 666 -24.73 5.47 -34.82
N LEU A 667 -24.75 4.26 -34.28
CA LEU A 667 -24.58 2.98 -34.99
C LEU A 667 -25.86 2.48 -35.69
N GLY A 668 -26.98 3.21 -35.62
CA GLY A 668 -28.26 2.84 -36.25
C GLY A 668 -29.09 1.78 -35.50
N ARG A 669 -28.61 1.28 -34.35
CA ARG A 669 -29.28 0.29 -33.49
C ARG A 669 -30.40 0.93 -32.65
N GLY A 670 -31.41 1.46 -33.34
CA GLY A 670 -32.43 2.35 -32.78
C GLY A 670 -33.30 1.75 -31.66
N ASP A 671 -33.69 0.47 -31.75
CA ASP A 671 -34.47 -0.20 -30.68
C ASP A 671 -33.69 -0.29 -29.37
N GLU A 672 -32.41 -0.63 -29.46
CA GLU A 672 -31.54 -0.81 -28.30
C GLU A 672 -31.16 0.53 -27.68
N ALA A 673 -30.99 1.56 -28.51
CA ALA A 673 -30.82 2.94 -28.05
C ALA A 673 -32.02 3.40 -27.19
N LEU A 674 -33.25 3.15 -27.65
CA LEU A 674 -34.47 3.48 -26.89
C LEU A 674 -34.50 2.77 -25.54
N LYS A 675 -34.28 1.45 -25.50
CA LYS A 675 -34.20 0.69 -24.25
C LYS A 675 -33.15 1.22 -23.27
N CYS A 676 -32.01 1.71 -23.77
CA CYS A 676 -30.98 2.33 -22.93
C CYS A 676 -31.41 3.69 -22.38
N TYR A 677 -32.12 4.52 -23.16
CA TYR A 677 -32.70 5.77 -22.65
C TYR A 677 -33.83 5.52 -21.66
N ASP A 678 -34.71 4.55 -21.93
CA ASP A 678 -35.75 4.14 -20.99
C ASP A 678 -35.13 3.71 -19.66
N ARG A 679 -34.09 2.88 -19.70
CA ARG A 679 -33.38 2.47 -18.49
C ARG A 679 -32.69 3.62 -17.75
N ALA A 680 -32.12 4.58 -18.47
CA ALA A 680 -31.56 5.79 -17.87
C ALA A 680 -32.64 6.65 -17.17
N LEU A 681 -33.86 6.67 -17.72
CA LEU A 681 -34.99 7.44 -17.21
C LEU A 681 -35.76 6.73 -16.07
N ASP A 682 -35.73 5.38 -16.03
CA ASP A 682 -36.15 4.60 -14.85
C ASP A 682 -35.29 4.94 -13.62
N LEU A 683 -33.98 5.14 -13.85
CA LEU A 683 -32.98 5.45 -12.83
C LEU A 683 -33.00 6.93 -12.43
N ASN A 684 -33.15 7.82 -13.42
CA ASN A 684 -33.21 9.27 -13.23
C ASN A 684 -34.25 9.93 -14.16
N PRO A 685 -35.51 10.12 -13.68
CA PRO A 685 -36.58 10.78 -14.45
C PRO A 685 -36.31 12.26 -14.80
N GLU A 686 -35.24 12.85 -14.26
CA GLU A 686 -34.83 14.24 -14.46
C GLU A 686 -33.55 14.37 -15.31
N LEU A 687 -33.08 13.27 -15.93
CA LEU A 687 -31.96 13.33 -16.87
C LEU A 687 -32.39 13.94 -18.23
N ALA A 688 -32.36 15.27 -18.32
CA ALA A 688 -32.79 16.04 -19.52
C ALA A 688 -32.16 15.52 -20.83
N GLN A 689 -30.86 15.20 -20.81
CA GLN A 689 -30.12 14.66 -21.96
C GLN A 689 -30.70 13.32 -22.46
N ALA A 690 -31.21 12.46 -21.57
CA ALA A 690 -31.83 11.19 -21.97
C ALA A 690 -33.20 11.43 -22.61
N TRP A 691 -34.00 12.37 -22.09
CA TRP A 691 -35.25 12.80 -22.72
C TRP A 691 -35.03 13.39 -24.12
N TYR A 692 -34.01 14.25 -24.30
CA TYR A 692 -33.62 14.79 -25.61
C TYR A 692 -33.13 13.69 -26.56
N ASN A 693 -32.22 12.82 -26.13
CA ASN A 693 -31.69 11.75 -26.96
C ASN A 693 -32.79 10.76 -27.39
N LYS A 694 -33.71 10.42 -26.48
CA LYS A 694 -34.92 9.63 -26.77
C LYS A 694 -35.82 10.33 -27.79
N ALA A 695 -36.08 11.63 -27.62
CA ALA A 695 -36.83 12.44 -28.59
C ALA A 695 -36.21 12.40 -30.00
N VAL A 696 -34.88 12.53 -30.11
CA VAL A 696 -34.17 12.42 -31.40
C VAL A 696 -34.34 11.02 -32.01
N ALA A 697 -34.25 9.96 -31.21
CA ALA A 697 -34.41 8.59 -31.68
C ALA A 697 -35.84 8.28 -32.17
N ILE A 698 -36.86 8.62 -31.37
CA ILE A 698 -38.28 8.48 -31.71
C ILE A 698 -38.62 9.33 -32.96
N SER A 699 -38.06 10.53 -33.09
CA SER A 699 -38.23 11.41 -34.26
C SER A 699 -37.67 10.81 -35.56
N ARG A 700 -36.60 10.00 -35.49
CA ARG A 700 -36.10 9.25 -36.66
C ARG A 700 -36.98 8.07 -37.05
N ARG A 701 -37.81 7.55 -36.14
CA ARG A 701 -38.84 6.51 -36.42
C ARG A 701 -40.13 7.05 -37.02
N GLY A 702 -40.33 8.37 -37.02
CA GLY A 702 -41.56 9.01 -37.48
C GLY A 702 -42.69 9.04 -36.44
N GLN A 703 -42.45 8.58 -35.21
CA GLN A 703 -43.36 8.70 -34.05
C GLN A 703 -43.36 10.14 -33.51
N ASN A 704 -43.69 11.10 -34.36
CA ASN A 704 -43.37 12.51 -34.17
C ASN A 704 -43.99 13.12 -32.90
N ASP A 705 -45.24 12.79 -32.56
CA ASP A 705 -45.92 13.39 -31.40
C ASP A 705 -45.37 12.90 -30.06
N GLU A 706 -44.87 11.66 -30.00
CA GLU A 706 -44.17 11.13 -28.83
C GLU A 706 -42.79 11.77 -28.66
N ALA A 707 -42.09 12.03 -29.78
CA ALA A 707 -40.84 12.78 -29.76
C ALA A 707 -41.05 14.24 -29.28
N VAL A 708 -42.15 14.90 -29.66
CA VAL A 708 -42.50 16.24 -29.13
C VAL A 708 -42.67 16.20 -27.61
N LYS A 709 -43.42 15.23 -27.07
CA LYS A 709 -43.56 15.05 -25.60
C LYS A 709 -42.22 14.83 -24.89
N CYS A 710 -41.31 14.08 -25.50
CA CYS A 710 -39.97 13.87 -24.95
C CYS A 710 -39.11 15.16 -24.97
N TYR A 711 -39.19 15.98 -26.04
CA TYR A 711 -38.58 17.32 -26.03
C TYR A 711 -39.22 18.24 -24.98
N ASP A 712 -40.55 18.21 -24.81
CA ASP A 712 -41.25 19.00 -23.79
C ASP A 712 -40.80 18.63 -22.37
N ARG A 713 -40.55 17.34 -22.10
CA ARG A 713 -40.02 16.89 -20.81
C ARG A 713 -38.57 17.30 -20.60
N ALA A 714 -37.71 17.21 -21.62
CA ALA A 714 -36.34 17.70 -21.56
C ALA A 714 -36.29 19.21 -21.27
N LEU A 715 -37.06 20.00 -22.03
CA LEU A 715 -37.12 21.46 -21.90
C LEU A 715 -37.82 21.94 -20.62
N ARG A 716 -38.66 21.12 -19.98
CA ARG A 716 -39.16 21.42 -18.63
C ARG A 716 -38.09 21.29 -17.55
N ILE A 717 -37.09 20.43 -17.76
CA ILE A 717 -35.97 20.23 -16.83
C ILE A 717 -34.88 21.27 -17.11
N GLN A 718 -34.55 21.50 -18.39
CA GLN A 718 -33.53 22.46 -18.83
C GLN A 718 -34.14 23.45 -19.84
N PRO A 719 -34.76 24.56 -19.36
CA PRO A 719 -35.45 25.53 -20.23
C PRO A 719 -34.58 26.25 -21.25
N ASP A 720 -33.26 26.24 -21.03
CA ASP A 720 -32.27 26.99 -21.82
C ASP A 720 -31.42 26.10 -22.73
N ASP A 721 -31.83 24.86 -22.98
CA ASP A 721 -31.22 24.02 -24.03
C ASP A 721 -31.69 24.47 -25.43
N ALA A 722 -30.87 25.33 -26.05
CA ALA A 722 -31.06 25.80 -27.41
C ALA A 722 -31.09 24.66 -28.47
N ASN A 723 -30.37 23.54 -28.25
CA ASN A 723 -30.39 22.40 -29.18
C ASN A 723 -31.72 21.64 -29.11
N ALA A 724 -32.26 21.44 -27.91
CA ALA A 724 -33.59 20.85 -27.73
C ALA A 724 -34.69 21.74 -28.33
N TRP A 725 -34.64 23.06 -28.11
CA TRP A 725 -35.58 24.00 -28.75
C TRP A 725 -35.47 23.98 -30.28
N CYS A 726 -34.26 24.01 -30.83
CA CYS A 726 -34.02 23.97 -32.28
C CYS A 726 -34.49 22.64 -32.90
N SER A 727 -34.20 21.51 -32.26
CA SER A 727 -34.62 20.17 -32.71
C SER A 727 -36.14 19.98 -32.65
N LYS A 728 -36.80 20.45 -31.58
CA LYS A 728 -38.26 20.50 -31.46
C LYS A 728 -38.88 21.39 -32.54
N GLY A 729 -38.31 22.57 -32.77
CA GLY A 729 -38.72 23.50 -33.84
C GLY A 729 -38.64 22.86 -35.23
N ALA A 730 -37.55 22.15 -35.52
CA ALA A 730 -37.36 21.44 -36.79
C ALA A 730 -38.38 20.31 -36.98
N LEU A 731 -38.71 19.57 -35.91
CA LEU A 731 -39.74 18.53 -35.93
C LEU A 731 -41.14 19.12 -36.19
N LEU A 732 -41.51 20.21 -35.50
CA LEU A 732 -42.78 20.92 -35.71
C LEU A 732 -42.88 21.52 -37.12
N ALA A 733 -41.76 22.05 -37.65
CA ALA A 733 -41.68 22.54 -39.03
C ALA A 733 -41.80 21.42 -40.09
N ARG A 734 -41.40 20.19 -39.76
CA ARG A 734 -41.62 18.97 -40.57
C ARG A 734 -43.07 18.48 -40.49
N LEU A 735 -43.70 18.58 -39.32
CA LEU A 735 -45.11 18.26 -39.07
C LEU A 735 -46.12 19.24 -39.67
N GLY A 736 -45.68 20.32 -40.33
CA GLY A 736 -46.58 21.34 -40.86
C GLY A 736 -47.18 22.27 -39.80
N ARG A 737 -46.53 22.40 -38.63
CA ARG A 737 -46.92 23.30 -37.51
C ARG A 737 -45.96 24.51 -37.42
N PRO A 738 -45.84 25.38 -38.47
CA PRO A 738 -44.81 26.42 -38.52
C PRO A 738 -44.99 27.52 -37.46
N GLY A 739 -46.22 27.77 -36.98
CA GLY A 739 -46.49 28.74 -35.92
C GLY A 739 -45.92 28.34 -34.55
N GLU A 740 -45.80 27.04 -34.28
CA GLU A 740 -45.16 26.53 -33.05
C GLU A 740 -43.65 26.40 -33.24
N ALA A 741 -43.19 26.00 -34.43
CA ALA A 741 -41.78 26.02 -34.77
C ALA A 741 -41.18 27.43 -34.66
N LEU A 742 -41.91 28.47 -35.07
CA LEU A 742 -41.54 29.87 -34.91
C LEU A 742 -41.25 30.22 -33.44
N LYS A 743 -42.14 29.85 -32.51
CA LYS A 743 -41.94 30.07 -31.07
C LYS A 743 -40.71 29.34 -30.53
N CYS A 744 -40.44 28.12 -31.00
CA CYS A 744 -39.24 27.39 -30.61
C CYS A 744 -37.96 28.10 -31.08
N TYR A 745 -37.91 28.58 -32.33
CA TYR A 745 -36.76 29.34 -32.83
C TYR A 745 -36.65 30.74 -32.22
N GLU A 746 -37.74 31.31 -31.73
CA GLU A 746 -37.72 32.53 -30.92
C GLU A 746 -37.05 32.28 -29.57
N ARG A 747 -37.38 31.20 -28.86
CA ARG A 747 -36.67 30.84 -27.62
C ARG A 747 -35.20 30.51 -27.85
N VAL A 748 -34.83 29.85 -28.96
CA VAL A 748 -33.41 29.66 -29.34
C VAL A 748 -32.67 31.00 -29.40
N LEU A 749 -33.28 32.02 -30.02
CA LEU A 749 -32.66 33.33 -30.23
C LEU A 749 -32.71 34.26 -29.00
N GLU A 750 -33.54 33.93 -27.99
CA GLU A 750 -33.46 34.52 -26.65
C GLU A 750 -32.28 33.97 -25.84
N ILE A 751 -31.93 32.69 -26.05
CA ILE A 751 -30.81 32.01 -25.37
C ILE A 751 -29.48 32.34 -26.05
N ASP A 752 -29.41 32.17 -27.37
CA ASP A 752 -28.25 32.53 -28.21
C ASP A 752 -28.70 33.34 -29.44
N PRO A 753 -28.58 34.68 -29.38
CA PRO A 753 -28.90 35.57 -30.50
C PRO A 753 -28.07 35.35 -31.77
N ARG A 754 -26.96 34.61 -31.69
CA ARG A 754 -26.03 34.30 -32.79
C ARG A 754 -26.11 32.84 -33.26
N HIS A 755 -27.04 32.04 -32.75
CA HIS A 755 -27.11 30.61 -33.05
C HIS A 755 -27.12 30.32 -34.56
N GLU A 756 -26.12 29.56 -35.01
CA GLU A 756 -25.93 29.25 -36.42
C GLU A 756 -27.20 28.64 -37.03
N GLY A 757 -27.70 29.24 -38.10
CA GLY A 757 -28.90 28.79 -38.81
C GLY A 757 -30.25 28.97 -38.08
N ALA A 758 -30.32 29.43 -36.83
CA ALA A 758 -31.60 29.63 -36.13
C ALA A 758 -32.43 30.73 -36.80
N TRP A 759 -31.80 31.86 -37.14
CA TRP A 759 -32.40 32.93 -37.96
C TRP A 759 -32.91 32.44 -39.32
N ARG A 760 -32.16 31.55 -39.99
CA ARG A 760 -32.56 30.91 -41.25
C ARG A 760 -33.80 30.03 -41.08
N GLN A 761 -33.86 29.21 -40.02
CA GLN A 761 -35.03 28.35 -39.77
C GLN A 761 -36.27 29.17 -39.36
N LYS A 762 -36.07 30.26 -38.58
CA LYS A 762 -37.11 31.26 -38.29
C LYS A 762 -37.66 31.90 -39.58
N ALA A 763 -36.79 32.28 -40.51
CA ALA A 763 -37.19 32.81 -41.81
C ALA A 763 -38.01 31.80 -42.64
N VAL A 764 -37.62 30.53 -42.67
CA VAL A 764 -38.37 29.44 -43.35
C VAL A 764 -39.73 29.20 -42.69
N ALA A 765 -39.85 29.31 -41.36
CA ALA A 765 -41.13 29.22 -40.65
C ALA A 765 -42.05 30.41 -40.99
N LEU A 766 -41.51 31.62 -41.05
CA LEU A 766 -42.24 32.83 -41.44
C LEU A 766 -42.69 32.80 -42.91
N GLU A 767 -41.88 32.26 -43.82
CA GLU A 767 -42.25 32.04 -45.23
C GLU A 767 -43.47 31.10 -45.33
N LYS A 768 -43.47 29.99 -44.56
CA LYS A 768 -44.62 29.05 -44.50
C LYS A 768 -45.88 29.67 -43.88
N LEU A 769 -45.74 30.74 -43.10
CA LEU A 769 -46.85 31.51 -42.51
C LEU A 769 -47.28 32.71 -43.39
N GLY A 770 -46.69 32.88 -44.57
CA GLY A 770 -46.98 34.01 -45.47
C GLY A 770 -46.39 35.36 -45.04
N ARG A 771 -45.63 35.42 -43.94
CA ARG A 771 -45.02 36.64 -43.38
C ARG A 771 -43.72 36.99 -44.13
N ALA A 772 -43.84 37.29 -45.41
CA ALA A 772 -42.72 37.42 -46.34
C ALA A 772 -41.69 38.51 -45.92
N ASP A 773 -42.13 39.70 -45.52
CA ASP A 773 -41.20 40.79 -45.16
C ASP A 773 -40.45 40.53 -43.84
N ASP A 774 -41.07 39.82 -42.89
CA ASP A 774 -40.39 39.39 -41.67
C ASP A 774 -39.42 38.24 -41.93
N ALA A 775 -39.75 37.34 -42.87
CA ALA A 775 -38.83 36.31 -43.34
C ALA A 775 -37.59 36.93 -44.02
N LEU A 776 -37.75 37.99 -44.82
CA LEU A 776 -36.61 38.73 -45.39
C LEU A 776 -35.68 39.28 -44.30
N LYS A 777 -36.23 40.01 -43.30
CA LYS A 777 -35.44 40.52 -42.16
C LYS A 777 -34.70 39.39 -41.41
N CYS A 778 -35.32 38.22 -41.28
CA CYS A 778 -34.68 37.06 -40.63
C CYS A 778 -33.58 36.43 -41.51
N TYR A 779 -33.72 36.43 -42.84
CA TYR A 779 -32.62 36.07 -43.75
C TYR A 779 -31.49 37.12 -43.71
N ASP A 780 -31.80 38.41 -43.53
CA ASP A 780 -30.78 39.45 -43.35
C ASP A 780 -29.98 39.22 -42.06
N ARG A 781 -30.64 39.00 -40.91
CA ARG A 781 -29.96 38.65 -39.65
C ARG A 781 -29.16 37.34 -39.73
N ALA A 782 -29.64 36.34 -40.47
CA ALA A 782 -28.89 35.12 -40.74
C ALA A 782 -27.58 35.43 -41.49
N LEU A 783 -27.62 36.32 -42.49
CA LEU A 783 -26.48 36.69 -43.34
C LEU A 783 -25.55 37.75 -42.72
N GLU A 784 -26.01 38.49 -41.70
CA GLU A 784 -25.15 39.26 -40.80
C GLU A 784 -24.34 38.35 -39.86
N THR A 785 -24.90 37.18 -39.51
CA THR A 785 -24.28 36.21 -38.60
C THR A 785 -23.33 35.27 -39.34
N ASP A 786 -23.78 34.74 -40.50
CA ASP A 786 -22.97 33.95 -41.44
C ASP A 786 -23.16 34.50 -42.89
N PRO A 787 -22.25 35.37 -43.37
CA PRO A 787 -22.25 35.87 -44.75
C PRO A 787 -21.98 34.80 -45.83
N GLU A 788 -21.50 33.61 -45.44
CA GLU A 788 -21.15 32.51 -46.34
C GLU A 788 -22.31 31.53 -46.58
N ASP A 789 -23.43 31.63 -45.84
CA ASP A 789 -24.61 30.77 -45.95
C ASP A 789 -25.29 30.86 -47.33
N GLY A 790 -24.79 30.07 -48.28
CA GLY A 790 -25.35 29.93 -49.62
C GLY A 790 -26.80 29.43 -49.65
N VAL A 791 -27.28 28.77 -48.58
CA VAL A 791 -28.67 28.32 -48.47
C VAL A 791 -29.57 29.49 -48.07
N ALA A 792 -29.16 30.34 -47.13
CA ALA A 792 -29.87 31.58 -46.81
C ALA A 792 -29.91 32.52 -48.02
N TRP A 793 -28.77 32.73 -48.71
CA TRP A 793 -28.73 33.52 -49.95
C TRP A 793 -29.69 32.98 -51.03
N TYR A 794 -29.71 31.66 -51.27
CA TYR A 794 -30.64 31.05 -52.23
C TYR A 794 -32.11 31.21 -51.81
N ARG A 795 -32.45 30.94 -50.54
CA ARG A 795 -33.81 31.04 -50.01
C ARG A 795 -34.34 32.48 -50.05
N LYS A 796 -33.51 33.46 -49.67
CA LYS A 796 -33.80 34.89 -49.82
C LYS A 796 -34.04 35.27 -51.28
N GLY A 797 -33.22 34.76 -52.20
CA GLY A 797 -33.40 34.93 -53.64
C GLY A 797 -34.75 34.41 -54.15
N GLU A 798 -35.13 33.18 -53.77
CA GLU A 798 -36.44 32.60 -54.10
C GLU A 798 -37.62 33.41 -53.54
N LEU A 799 -37.51 33.92 -52.31
CA LEU A 799 -38.56 34.74 -51.70
C LEU A 799 -38.70 36.10 -52.41
N LEU A 800 -37.59 36.79 -52.69
CA LEU A 800 -37.58 38.03 -53.48
C LEU A 800 -38.14 37.81 -54.90
N ARG A 801 -37.84 36.66 -55.53
CA ARG A 801 -38.38 36.27 -56.84
C ARG A 801 -39.90 36.09 -56.79
N LYS A 802 -40.46 35.47 -55.74
CA LYS A 802 -41.92 35.37 -55.50
C LYS A 802 -42.55 36.76 -55.34
N LEU A 803 -41.88 37.66 -54.61
CA LEU A 803 -42.28 39.06 -54.42
C LEU A 803 -42.02 39.96 -55.65
N LYS A 804 -41.61 39.39 -56.80
CA LYS A 804 -41.27 40.09 -58.05
C LYS A 804 -40.09 41.10 -57.94
N ARG A 805 -39.32 41.09 -56.86
CA ARG A 805 -38.11 41.89 -56.62
C ARG A 805 -36.89 41.29 -57.36
N MET A 806 -37.01 41.19 -58.70
CA MET A 806 -36.13 40.37 -59.54
C MET A 806 -34.66 40.82 -59.55
N SER A 807 -34.38 42.12 -59.39
CA SER A 807 -33.03 42.68 -59.31
C SER A 807 -32.28 42.22 -58.05
N GLU A 808 -32.94 42.29 -56.90
CA GLU A 808 -32.40 41.85 -55.61
C GLU A 808 -32.30 40.33 -55.54
N ALA A 809 -33.29 39.62 -56.10
CA ALA A 809 -33.23 38.17 -56.24
C ALA A 809 -32.00 37.73 -57.05
N LEU A 810 -31.73 38.36 -58.20
CA LEU A 810 -30.53 38.12 -59.01
C LEU A 810 -29.24 38.32 -58.20
N SER A 811 -29.14 39.41 -57.43
CA SER A 811 -27.98 39.64 -56.55
C SER A 811 -27.80 38.51 -55.53
N CYS A 812 -28.87 38.05 -54.90
CA CYS A 812 -28.82 36.94 -53.93
C CYS A 812 -28.37 35.61 -54.58
N TYR A 813 -28.86 35.29 -55.80
CA TYR A 813 -28.39 34.12 -56.54
C TYR A 813 -26.92 34.25 -56.97
N ASP A 814 -26.46 35.44 -57.38
CA ASP A 814 -25.05 35.68 -57.74
C ASP A 814 -24.12 35.52 -56.51
N GLN A 815 -24.55 35.91 -55.30
CA GLN A 815 -23.80 35.63 -54.06
C GLN A 815 -23.77 34.12 -53.75
N ALA A 816 -24.91 33.42 -53.82
CA ALA A 816 -24.98 31.98 -53.61
C ALA A 816 -24.07 31.18 -54.59
N LEU A 817 -23.99 31.62 -55.86
CA LEU A 817 -23.13 31.00 -56.88
C LEU A 817 -21.63 31.27 -56.71
N LYS A 818 -21.22 32.29 -55.94
CA LYS A 818 -19.81 32.41 -55.52
C LYS A 818 -19.41 31.25 -54.61
N ARG A 819 -20.33 30.79 -53.77
CA ARG A 819 -20.10 29.72 -52.78
C ARG A 819 -20.27 28.33 -53.40
N ASN A 820 -21.43 28.05 -54.00
CA ASN A 820 -21.68 26.79 -54.72
C ASN A 820 -21.97 27.03 -56.20
N ARG A 821 -20.90 27.23 -56.99
CA ARG A 821 -20.98 27.43 -58.45
C ARG A 821 -21.51 26.21 -59.23
N ARG A 822 -21.66 25.05 -58.58
CA ARG A 822 -22.19 23.79 -59.17
C ARG A 822 -23.64 23.49 -58.73
N ASP A 823 -24.34 24.43 -58.10
CA ASP A 823 -25.74 24.23 -57.73
C ASP A 823 -26.71 24.50 -58.89
N PRO A 824 -27.40 23.48 -59.44
CA PRO A 824 -28.31 23.68 -60.56
C PRO A 824 -29.58 24.46 -60.20
N ASP A 825 -29.98 24.47 -58.93
CA ASP A 825 -31.25 25.05 -58.50
C ASP A 825 -31.07 26.55 -58.25
N VAL A 826 -29.88 26.96 -57.78
CA VAL A 826 -29.44 28.37 -57.77
C VAL A 826 -29.28 28.90 -59.21
N TRP A 827 -28.65 28.15 -60.12
CA TRP A 827 -28.56 28.54 -61.54
C TRP A 827 -29.96 28.65 -62.21
N SER A 828 -30.90 27.79 -61.81
CA SER A 828 -32.30 27.86 -62.28
C SER A 828 -33.01 29.11 -61.77
N GLY A 829 -32.91 29.41 -60.47
CA GLY A 829 -33.48 30.63 -59.87
C GLY A 829 -32.93 31.90 -60.50
N ARG A 830 -31.60 31.94 -60.74
CA ARG A 830 -30.92 33.00 -61.49
C ARG A 830 -31.48 33.18 -62.91
N GLY A 831 -31.70 32.08 -63.62
CA GLY A 831 -32.31 32.08 -64.95
C GLY A 831 -33.70 32.73 -64.94
N TRP A 832 -34.55 32.38 -63.96
CA TRP A 832 -35.87 32.97 -63.80
C TRP A 832 -35.84 34.46 -63.42
N ALA A 833 -34.92 34.89 -62.56
CA ALA A 833 -34.73 36.30 -62.24
C ALA A 833 -34.31 37.13 -63.47
N LEU A 834 -33.35 36.63 -64.25
CA LEU A 834 -32.91 37.25 -65.50
C LEU A 834 -34.03 37.29 -66.56
N TYR A 835 -34.85 36.25 -66.64
CA TYR A 835 -36.03 36.23 -67.51
C TYR A 835 -37.05 37.31 -67.10
N GLY A 836 -37.33 37.45 -65.80
CA GLY A 836 -38.18 38.51 -65.24
C GLY A 836 -37.64 39.93 -65.51
N LEU A 837 -36.31 40.09 -65.54
CA LEU A 837 -35.61 41.33 -65.94
C LEU A 837 -35.49 41.50 -67.47
N LYS A 838 -36.14 40.66 -68.28
CA LYS A 838 -36.06 40.64 -69.77
C LYS A 838 -34.65 40.41 -70.34
N ARG A 839 -33.69 39.94 -69.53
CA ARG A 839 -32.29 39.64 -69.93
C ARG A 839 -32.17 38.25 -70.55
N TYR A 840 -32.96 37.98 -71.59
CA TYR A 840 -33.23 36.64 -72.11
C TYR A 840 -31.98 35.84 -72.53
N ARG A 841 -30.96 36.49 -73.13
CA ARG A 841 -29.69 35.83 -73.51
C ARG A 841 -28.92 35.27 -72.31
N GLU A 842 -28.98 35.94 -71.16
CA GLU A 842 -28.31 35.52 -69.94
C GLU A 842 -29.15 34.53 -69.13
N ALA A 843 -30.48 34.67 -69.18
CA ALA A 843 -31.41 33.68 -68.66
C ALA A 843 -31.19 32.31 -69.33
N PHE A 844 -31.14 32.27 -70.67
CA PHE A 844 -30.87 31.05 -71.44
C PHE A 844 -29.54 30.40 -71.05
N ARG A 845 -28.44 31.18 -70.95
CA ARG A 845 -27.14 30.67 -70.47
C ARG A 845 -27.23 30.07 -69.06
N SER A 846 -27.97 30.71 -68.15
CA SER A 846 -28.14 30.24 -66.77
C SER A 846 -28.95 28.93 -66.71
N PHE A 847 -30.01 28.80 -67.52
CA PHE A 847 -30.78 27.55 -67.65
C PHE A 847 -29.97 26.42 -68.29
N ALA A 848 -29.17 26.71 -69.32
CA ALA A 848 -28.30 25.71 -69.96
C ALA A 848 -27.24 25.16 -68.98
N LEU A 849 -26.66 26.02 -68.13
CA LEU A 849 -25.76 25.62 -67.04
C LEU A 849 -26.47 24.75 -66.00
N ALA A 850 -27.67 25.15 -65.55
CA ALA A 850 -28.48 24.36 -64.63
C ALA A 850 -28.82 22.97 -65.20
N GLN A 851 -29.20 22.90 -66.47
CA GLN A 851 -29.53 21.65 -67.15
C GLN A 851 -28.30 20.74 -67.28
N GLY A 852 -27.15 21.27 -67.73
CA GLY A 852 -25.89 20.52 -67.79
C GLY A 852 -25.45 19.96 -66.43
N LEU A 853 -25.57 20.74 -65.36
CA LEU A 853 -25.28 20.30 -63.99
C LEU A 853 -26.24 19.19 -63.50
N ARG A 854 -27.53 19.27 -63.83
CA ARG A 854 -28.51 18.20 -63.52
C ARG A 854 -28.20 16.91 -64.28
N TRP A 855 -27.87 16.99 -65.56
CA TRP A 855 -27.46 15.83 -66.36
C TRP A 855 -26.16 15.19 -65.84
N GLY A 856 -25.17 16.00 -65.45
CA GLY A 856 -23.95 15.52 -64.80
C GLY A 856 -24.21 14.77 -63.49
N LYS A 857 -25.03 15.34 -62.59
CA LYS A 857 -25.45 14.67 -61.34
C LYS A 857 -26.21 13.35 -61.60
N ALA A 858 -27.12 13.34 -62.57
CA ALA A 858 -27.88 12.14 -62.92
C ALA A 858 -26.97 11.01 -63.44
N ARG A 859 -26.01 11.36 -64.31
CA ARG A 859 -25.04 10.42 -64.87
C ARG A 859 -24.14 9.80 -63.79
N GLN A 860 -23.51 10.62 -62.94
CA GLN A 860 -22.70 10.13 -61.82
C GLN A 860 -23.50 9.22 -60.88
N LYS A 861 -24.77 9.57 -60.59
CA LYS A 861 -25.62 8.71 -59.75
C LYS A 861 -25.92 7.36 -60.41
N SER A 862 -26.15 7.34 -61.72
CA SER A 862 -26.37 6.09 -62.48
C SER A 862 -25.12 5.21 -62.59
N GLU A 863 -23.93 5.82 -62.63
CA GLU A 863 -22.63 5.14 -62.64
C GLU A 863 -22.31 4.57 -61.25
N ALA A 864 -22.60 5.29 -60.17
CA ALA A 864 -22.49 4.80 -58.79
C ALA A 864 -23.38 3.56 -58.53
N THR A 865 -24.67 3.62 -58.91
CA THR A 865 -25.59 2.47 -58.76
C THR A 865 -25.25 1.27 -59.65
N LYS A 866 -24.28 1.38 -60.57
CA LYS A 866 -23.71 0.26 -61.33
C LYS A 866 -22.42 -0.30 -60.71
N GLY A 867 -21.81 0.39 -59.75
CA GLY A 867 -20.67 -0.09 -58.98
C GLY A 867 -21.06 -1.01 -57.82
N GLU A 868 -22.24 -0.80 -57.23
CA GLU A 868 -22.75 -1.58 -56.08
C GLU A 868 -23.38 -2.94 -56.47
N GLY A 869 -23.34 -3.31 -57.75
CA GLY A 869 -23.94 -4.53 -58.32
C GLY A 869 -22.95 -5.37 -59.12
N ARG A 870 -21.70 -5.47 -58.64
CA ARG A 870 -20.60 -6.17 -59.33
C ARG A 870 -19.63 -6.84 -58.37
#